data_AF-A0A158RE76-F1
#
_entry.id   AF-A0A158RE76-F1
#
_cell.length_a   1.000
_cell.length_b   1.000
_cell.length_c   1.000
_cell.angle_alpha   90.00
_cell.angle_beta   90.00
_cell.angle_gamma   90.00
#
_symmetry.space_group_name_H-M   'P 1'
#
loop_
_entity.id
_entity.type
_entity.pdbx_description
1 polymer ?
#
loop_
_entity_poly.entity_id
_entity_poly.type
_entity_poly.pdbx_seq_one_letter_code
_entity_poly.pdbx_strand_id
1 'polypeptide(L)'
;MIDAGMNILVINLSMVTRDVCKDVVRCIRELEESNNYERLIAIVIDVTGAPVRTGTFREGLSYEAKLEEGSRVTLTLDENYKFNCTEELIFIDTQFFPKLIHYLRKGDRIYLDEGQVTLVVRDIGFDCISCIVEEGGMIGSFKCLTLPRNRLDQKILYSTYAKDLDFAAECGADFVFTNFAGSSSMIEDARRILPKTVKVFAKIETRESVKNLRELIAVSDGILICRSGLAMYYTPEKIFKIQKYIVGHCNVADKPVFVTGQLAESMASKPRPTRAEASDIANAVLDGVDGLLLTIETSWGMYPFDAVNVVDNVCREAERAVCHETSRNELNYCRLLRGQVNDSIKNVTGASAVEAADSCGASAIFVITTTGASAISIAMSRPSCIVIAITVDIAVARYCLAYRGLHPYLYAGERVTEWCEDVDNRINAAIEHTRHTGLVKGGDRIIVVTGSVGTSGSTNTIHIFTLEGEHSKLRIVGSSHELSQVESPWSMEHIGVAFPFSSAVGASKARQEFAVGQRYSVMLSRDIDQIADNVRQTTIVCTLGKSWKTKEGILKMMDAGMNIMLINLSMTPRDICKAVIHYAREIEKESDYARLLGIAMDMTAAPVRTGIFEGGPSYEATLKEGARVTLTLDDHYKFKCTPEIIFINTKYFPQLIQSLRKGDRVYLDDGQVSLIVKDVELDCINCMVDYVFTSFAENSIMINLARNNLPGTTKVFAKLETREAILNLHDLISASDGLVIRRSDLAMQYTPEKIFKLQKYIVAHCNIAEKPVFIIEQLLESMVSKPRPTRAESSDIANAVLDGADGLVLTMETSWGLYALDSVRVVDNICREAERAVFHFETRGELKQCRMQMEQGSFDIRSVTGASAAEAAASCNATAIFVITTTGASATSIAMLRPPCSVIAITLDVSVARHCLAYRGLHCYVYTGKSEGDWALDIDNRVNAAIEHARNTGLVKGGDRIIVVTGSVATSGSTNTMQIFTLEEEHSKLRIVGSSNEAAAADTHESPLNLTDSSMEQQQKDNDEIDALEEVRLIRGARSRRPRFSVMLSSSKSGFGGINDIRVPL
;
A
#
# COMPACT_ATOMS: atom_id res chain seq x y z
N MET A 1 3.07 29.90 6.58
CA MET A 1 3.21 28.47 6.97
C MET A 1 2.15 28.07 7.99
N ILE A 2 1.99 28.80 9.11
CA ILE A 2 0.91 28.55 10.08
C ILE A 2 -0.47 28.55 9.38
N ASP A 3 -0.75 29.56 8.55
CA ASP A 3 -1.99 29.63 7.74
C ASP A 3 -2.14 28.56 6.66
N ALA A 4 -1.05 27.89 6.29
CA ALA A 4 -1.08 26.78 5.35
C ALA A 4 -1.39 25.43 6.03
N GLY A 5 -1.42 25.38 7.37
CA GLY A 5 -1.70 24.16 8.15
C GLY A 5 -0.57 23.66 9.05
N MET A 6 0.51 24.42 9.27
CA MET A 6 1.63 23.97 10.13
C MET A 6 1.24 23.97 11.62
N ASN A 7 1.15 22.78 12.25
CA ASN A 7 0.86 22.61 13.68
C ASN A 7 2.10 22.48 14.57
N ILE A 8 3.19 21.92 14.03
CA ILE A 8 4.39 21.56 14.79
C ILE A 8 5.64 22.04 14.02
N LEU A 9 6.52 22.79 14.70
CA LEU A 9 7.80 23.21 14.16
C LEU A 9 8.91 22.25 14.63
N VAL A 10 9.72 21.74 13.71
CA VAL A 10 10.85 20.86 14.03
C VAL A 10 12.16 21.61 13.76
N ILE A 11 12.99 21.76 14.80
CA ILE A 11 14.32 22.37 14.70
C ILE A 11 15.37 21.26 14.79
N ASN A 12 16.16 21.09 13.72
CA ASN A 12 17.21 20.08 13.64
C ASN A 12 18.57 20.67 14.06
N LEU A 13 19.12 20.19 15.18
CA LEU A 13 20.39 20.70 15.74
C LEU A 13 21.62 20.40 14.88
N SER A 14 21.54 19.49 13.90
CA SER A 14 22.64 19.29 12.94
C SER A 14 22.68 20.31 11.79
N MET A 15 21.68 21.18 11.69
CA MET A 15 21.57 22.19 10.62
C MET A 15 21.54 23.63 11.14
N VAL A 16 21.23 23.84 12.41
CA VAL A 16 20.96 25.16 13.00
C VAL A 16 21.80 25.36 14.26
N THR A 17 22.40 26.54 14.42
CA THR A 17 23.16 26.89 15.64
C THR A 17 22.24 27.07 16.84
N ARG A 18 22.79 26.88 18.05
CA ARG A 18 22.04 27.00 19.31
C ARG A 18 21.44 28.39 19.52
N ASP A 19 22.10 29.45 19.05
CA ASP A 19 21.59 30.82 19.16
C ASP A 19 20.39 31.07 18.25
N VAL A 20 20.48 30.64 16.98
CA VAL A 20 19.35 30.74 16.02
C VAL A 20 18.16 29.91 16.49
N CYS A 21 18.39 28.73 17.10
CA CYS A 21 17.33 27.95 17.73
C CYS A 21 16.60 28.76 18.83
N LYS A 22 17.34 29.42 19.73
CA LYS A 22 16.75 30.26 20.79
C LYS A 22 15.97 31.45 20.23
N ASP A 23 16.46 32.11 19.18
CA ASP A 23 15.75 33.22 18.52
C ASP A 23 14.47 32.76 17.81
N VAL A 24 14.49 31.63 17.11
CA VAL A 24 13.30 31.04 16.46
C VAL A 24 12.25 30.62 17.49
N VAL A 25 12.66 29.99 18.59
CA VAL A 25 11.75 29.63 19.70
C VAL A 25 11.09 30.89 20.27
N ARG A 26 11.85 31.95 20.57
CA ARG A 26 11.31 33.21 21.08
C ARG A 26 10.28 33.80 20.12
N CYS A 27 10.59 33.88 18.83
CA CYS A 27 9.69 34.39 17.79
C CYS A 27 8.36 33.62 17.74
N ILE A 28 8.38 32.28 17.83
CA ILE A 28 7.16 31.47 17.85
C ILE A 28 6.31 31.75 19.10
N ARG A 29 6.92 31.94 20.28
CA ARG A 29 6.17 32.25 21.51
C ARG A 29 5.58 33.67 21.49
N GLU A 30 6.32 34.65 20.99
CA GLU A 30 5.82 36.02 20.75
C GLU A 30 4.64 36.02 19.76
N LEU A 31 4.67 35.15 18.73
CA LEU A 31 3.56 34.97 17.79
C LEU A 31 2.33 34.33 18.45
N GLU A 32 2.49 33.26 19.24
CA GLU A 32 1.39 32.63 20.00
C GLU A 32 0.71 33.65 20.93
N GLU A 33 1.48 34.47 21.65
CA GLU A 33 1.00 35.56 22.50
C GLU A 33 0.26 36.64 21.71
N SER A 34 0.84 37.12 20.59
CA SER A 34 0.25 38.17 19.77
C SER A 34 -1.10 37.79 19.16
N ASN A 35 -1.33 36.49 18.92
CA ASN A 35 -2.57 35.93 18.39
C ASN A 35 -3.50 35.39 19.50
N ASN A 36 -3.34 35.85 20.74
CA ASN A 36 -4.14 35.47 21.91
C ASN A 36 -4.31 33.94 22.08
N TYR A 37 -3.28 33.17 21.72
CA TYR A 37 -3.25 31.71 21.72
C TYR A 37 -4.32 31.02 20.85
N GLU A 38 -4.98 31.70 19.90
CA GLU A 38 -5.94 31.06 18.99
C GLU A 38 -5.28 30.05 18.04
N ARG A 39 -3.97 30.15 17.83
CA ARG A 39 -3.18 29.21 17.05
C ARG A 39 -1.92 28.81 17.79
N LEU A 40 -1.98 27.64 18.40
CA LEU A 40 -0.90 27.02 19.15
C LEU A 40 0.07 26.30 18.22
N ILE A 41 1.36 26.35 18.55
CA ILE A 41 2.42 25.68 17.80
C ILE A 41 3.32 24.94 18.78
N ALA A 42 3.40 23.63 18.63
CA ALA A 42 4.36 22.84 19.38
C ALA A 42 5.75 22.91 18.72
N ILE A 43 6.80 22.92 19.53
CA ILE A 43 8.19 22.93 19.09
C ILE A 43 8.84 21.59 19.42
N VAL A 44 9.40 20.94 18.40
CA VAL A 44 10.27 19.76 18.53
C VAL A 44 11.72 20.15 18.32
N ILE A 45 12.60 19.61 19.15
CA ILE A 45 14.04 19.61 18.88
C ILE A 45 14.44 18.20 18.44
N ASP A 46 14.95 18.08 17.21
CA ASP A 46 15.50 16.82 16.69
C ASP A 46 16.95 16.68 17.14
N VAL A 47 17.15 15.83 18.15
CA VAL A 47 18.47 15.52 18.72
C VAL A 47 19.10 14.41 17.88
N THR A 48 19.60 14.83 16.72
CA THR A 48 20.44 14.00 15.85
C THR A 48 21.80 13.75 16.48
N GLY A 49 22.23 12.49 16.52
CA GLY A 49 23.66 12.21 16.69
C GLY A 49 24.45 12.86 15.55
N ALA A 50 25.57 13.51 15.88
CA ALA A 50 26.33 14.33 14.95
C ALA A 50 26.54 13.66 13.57
N PRO A 51 26.05 14.25 12.46
CA PRO A 51 26.29 13.67 11.13
C PRO A 51 27.67 14.06 10.61
N VAL A 52 28.34 13.10 9.97
CA VAL A 52 29.52 13.37 9.13
C VAL A 52 29.00 13.82 7.77
N ARG A 53 29.46 14.95 7.24
CA ARG A 53 28.99 15.53 5.96
C ARG A 53 30.13 15.80 5.00
N THR A 54 29.86 15.81 3.70
CA THR A 54 30.83 16.25 2.68
C THR A 54 31.06 17.76 2.73
N GLY A 55 32.21 18.21 2.25
CA GLY A 55 32.47 19.62 1.99
C GLY A 55 31.68 20.19 0.81
N THR A 56 32.09 21.38 0.35
CA THR A 56 31.58 22.02 -0.87
C THR A 56 32.49 21.71 -2.06
N PHE A 57 31.89 21.39 -3.21
CA PHE A 57 32.62 21.25 -4.48
C PHE A 57 33.10 22.59 -5.01
N ARG A 58 34.26 22.57 -5.69
CA ARG A 58 34.93 23.77 -6.19
C ARG A 58 34.08 24.56 -7.20
N GLU A 59 33.25 23.84 -7.94
CA GLU A 59 32.35 24.33 -8.99
C GLU A 59 31.08 24.99 -8.41
N GLY A 60 30.81 24.85 -7.11
CA GLY A 60 29.74 25.54 -6.38
C GLY A 60 28.72 24.62 -5.69
N LEU A 61 27.80 25.23 -4.95
CA LEU A 61 26.80 24.51 -4.14
C LEU A 61 25.82 23.65 -4.97
N SER A 62 25.48 24.11 -6.17
CA SER A 62 24.56 23.44 -7.10
C SER A 62 25.26 22.48 -8.08
N TYR A 63 26.57 22.27 -7.94
CA TYR A 63 27.29 21.29 -8.73
C TYR A 63 27.14 19.89 -8.11
N GLU A 64 26.93 18.89 -8.97
CA GLU A 64 26.91 17.49 -8.60
C GLU A 64 28.04 16.76 -9.32
N ALA A 65 28.99 16.23 -8.55
CA ALA A 65 30.09 15.40 -9.05
C ALA A 65 29.58 14.01 -9.45
N LYS A 66 30.11 13.44 -10.54
CA LYS A 66 29.75 12.08 -10.99
C LYS A 66 30.81 11.08 -10.58
N LEU A 67 30.48 10.20 -9.63
CA LEU A 67 31.37 9.12 -9.22
C LEU A 67 31.08 7.86 -10.03
N GLU A 68 32.07 7.41 -10.82
CA GLU A 68 31.94 6.22 -11.68
C GLU A 68 32.28 4.93 -10.92
N GLU A 69 31.57 3.85 -11.23
CA GLU A 69 31.79 2.54 -10.59
C GLU A 69 33.21 2.01 -10.85
N GLY A 70 33.85 1.46 -9.81
CA GLY A 70 35.24 1.00 -9.87
C GLY A 70 36.31 2.10 -9.78
N SER A 71 35.93 3.39 -9.87
CA SER A 71 36.87 4.50 -9.70
C SER A 71 37.39 4.60 -8.26
N ARG A 72 38.50 5.32 -8.07
CA ARG A 72 39.11 5.58 -6.75
C ARG A 72 38.73 6.97 -6.26
N VAL A 73 38.26 7.05 -5.03
CA VAL A 73 37.88 8.30 -4.36
C VAL A 73 38.56 8.35 -2.99
N THR A 74 39.13 9.50 -2.65
CA THR A 74 39.81 9.72 -1.37
C THR A 74 38.98 10.65 -0.49
N LEU A 75 38.59 10.19 0.69
CA LEU A 75 37.97 11.06 1.70
C LEU A 75 39.08 11.70 2.54
N THR A 76 39.08 13.02 2.72
CA THR A 76 40.12 13.76 3.48
C THR A 76 39.54 14.48 4.70
N LEU A 77 40.34 14.62 5.75
CA LEU A 77 40.05 15.45 6.93
C LEU A 77 40.70 16.84 6.87
N ASP A 78 41.49 17.14 5.85
CA ASP A 78 42.17 18.43 5.73
C ASP A 78 41.18 19.57 5.40
N GLU A 79 40.99 20.49 6.35
CA GLU A 79 40.08 21.64 6.21
C GLU A 79 40.39 22.55 5.01
N ASN A 80 41.60 22.51 4.44
CA ASN A 80 41.93 23.22 3.19
C ASN A 80 41.00 22.83 2.02
N TYR A 81 40.46 21.59 2.04
CA TYR A 81 39.56 21.06 1.03
C TYR A 81 38.07 21.21 1.38
N LYS A 82 37.73 21.80 2.53
CA LYS A 82 36.34 21.99 3.01
C LYS A 82 35.44 22.71 2.00
N PHE A 83 36.02 23.60 1.20
CA PHE A 83 35.35 24.35 0.12
C PHE A 83 35.93 24.08 -1.28
N ASN A 84 36.77 23.04 -1.43
CA ASN A 84 37.48 22.68 -2.66
C ASN A 84 37.44 21.17 -2.91
N CYS A 85 36.29 20.52 -2.71
CA CYS A 85 36.11 19.11 -3.05
C CYS A 85 36.14 18.91 -4.58
N THR A 86 36.61 17.75 -5.02
CA THR A 86 36.62 17.28 -6.41
C THR A 86 36.10 15.85 -6.49
N GLU A 87 35.89 15.31 -7.68
CA GLU A 87 35.40 13.94 -7.89
C GLU A 87 36.35 12.87 -7.32
N GLU A 88 37.66 13.14 -7.31
CA GLU A 88 38.70 12.25 -6.77
C GLU A 88 38.95 12.44 -5.26
N LEU A 89 38.67 13.63 -4.71
CA LEU A 89 39.06 14.02 -3.35
C LEU A 89 37.95 14.84 -2.66
N ILE A 90 37.33 14.25 -1.65
CA ILE A 90 36.16 14.79 -0.97
C ILE A 90 36.49 15.03 0.51
N PHE A 91 36.36 16.28 0.98
CA PHE A 91 36.46 16.58 2.41
C PHE A 91 35.27 15.99 3.17
N ILE A 92 35.53 15.44 4.36
CA ILE A 92 34.50 14.96 5.28
C ILE A 92 34.63 15.66 6.63
N ASP A 93 33.54 16.25 7.13
CA ASP A 93 33.54 16.96 8.40
C ASP A 93 33.46 15.95 9.57
N THR A 94 34.56 15.82 10.30
CA THR A 94 34.68 14.92 11.46
C THR A 94 34.85 15.67 12.78
N GLN A 95 34.42 16.93 12.87
CA GLN A 95 34.56 17.76 14.08
C GLN A 95 34.06 17.06 15.36
N PHE A 96 32.99 16.26 15.23
CA PHE A 96 32.38 15.50 16.33
C PHE A 96 32.99 14.10 16.56
N PHE A 97 33.80 13.60 15.61
CA PHE A 97 34.48 12.31 15.68
C PHE A 97 35.94 12.41 15.22
N PRO A 98 36.83 13.16 15.92
CA PRO A 98 38.22 13.32 15.52
C PRO A 98 39.04 12.00 15.50
N LYS A 99 38.48 10.89 16.04
CA LYS A 99 39.06 9.54 16.00
C LYS A 99 38.41 8.62 14.94
N LEU A 100 37.56 9.14 14.06
CA LEU A 100 36.74 8.35 13.12
C LEU A 100 37.55 7.35 12.29
N ILE A 101 38.69 7.80 11.77
CA ILE A 101 39.64 7.01 10.97
C ILE A 101 40.06 5.72 11.70
N HIS A 102 40.20 5.74 13.03
CA HIS A 102 40.63 4.57 13.81
C HIS A 102 39.56 3.48 13.98
N TYR A 103 38.28 3.76 13.64
CA TYR A 103 37.18 2.80 13.77
C TYR A 103 36.83 2.08 12.46
N LEU A 104 37.26 2.65 11.33
CA LEU A 104 37.13 2.05 10.01
C LEU A 104 38.15 0.93 9.81
N ARG A 105 37.82 -0.03 8.94
CA ARG A 105 38.68 -1.13 8.52
C ARG A 105 38.61 -1.29 7.01
N LYS A 106 39.68 -1.85 6.42
CA LYS A 106 39.70 -2.29 5.02
C LYS A 106 38.54 -3.26 4.77
N GLY A 107 37.73 -2.97 3.74
CA GLY A 107 36.51 -3.69 3.41
C GLY A 107 35.22 -3.16 4.03
N ASP A 108 35.26 -2.16 4.93
CA ASP A 108 34.04 -1.50 5.39
C ASP A 108 33.38 -0.71 4.24
N ARG A 109 32.03 -0.65 4.24
CA ARG A 109 31.24 0.20 3.34
C ARG A 109 30.92 1.55 3.97
N ILE A 110 31.02 2.60 3.17
CA ILE A 110 30.63 3.98 3.48
C ILE A 110 29.55 4.36 2.48
N TYR A 111 28.39 4.81 2.98
CA TYR A 111 27.26 5.20 2.14
C TYR A 111 27.16 6.72 2.09
N LEU A 112 27.05 7.27 0.88
CA LEU A 112 26.89 8.69 0.63
C LEU A 112 25.47 8.96 0.13
N ASP A 113 24.90 10.10 0.53
CA ASP A 113 23.60 10.61 0.09
C ASP A 113 22.46 9.57 0.20
N GLU A 114 22.21 9.13 1.44
CA GLU A 114 21.23 8.07 1.79
C GLU A 114 21.48 6.69 1.13
N GLY A 115 22.69 6.45 0.62
CA GLY A 115 23.04 5.20 -0.06
C GLY A 115 22.86 5.23 -1.58
N GLN A 116 22.74 6.41 -2.19
CA GLN A 116 22.81 6.55 -3.65
C GLN A 116 24.20 6.20 -4.21
N VAL A 117 25.26 6.43 -3.42
CA VAL A 117 26.62 6.00 -3.76
C VAL A 117 27.20 5.17 -2.61
N THR A 118 27.81 4.04 -2.96
CA THR A 118 28.46 3.14 -2.01
C THR A 118 29.96 3.11 -2.28
N LEU A 119 30.75 3.45 -1.26
CA LEU A 119 32.21 3.38 -1.27
C LEU A 119 32.70 2.21 -0.41
N VAL A 120 33.70 1.46 -0.87
CA VAL A 120 34.38 0.42 -0.10
C VAL A 120 35.78 0.89 0.29
N VAL A 121 36.07 0.94 1.58
CA VAL A 121 37.37 1.33 2.13
C VAL A 121 38.44 0.35 1.69
N ARG A 122 39.48 0.84 1.00
CA ARG A 122 40.63 0.04 0.58
C ARG A 122 41.81 0.24 1.50
N ASP A 123 42.22 1.47 1.77
CA ASP A 123 43.38 1.76 2.61
C ASP A 123 43.11 3.00 3.45
N ILE A 124 43.62 2.98 4.68
CA ILE A 124 43.35 4.01 5.70
C ILE A 124 44.67 4.68 6.04
N GLY A 125 44.78 5.97 5.70
CA GLY A 125 45.90 6.83 6.04
C GLY A 125 45.78 7.45 7.42
N PHE A 126 46.58 8.49 7.67
CA PHE A 126 46.53 9.24 8.94
C PHE A 126 45.37 10.25 8.98
N ASP A 127 45.14 10.92 7.85
CA ASP A 127 44.20 12.02 7.61
C ASP A 127 43.28 11.79 6.41
N CYS A 128 43.45 10.66 5.71
CA CYS A 128 42.75 10.32 4.48
C CYS A 128 42.32 8.85 4.43
N ILE A 129 41.25 8.57 3.69
CA ILE A 129 40.66 7.23 3.52
C ILE A 129 40.52 6.96 2.02
N SER A 130 41.31 6.03 1.49
CA SER A 130 41.26 5.62 0.09
C SER A 130 40.14 4.59 -0.10
N CYS A 131 39.18 4.90 -0.96
CA CYS A 131 38.02 4.07 -1.26
C CYS A 131 37.97 3.69 -2.75
N ILE A 132 37.25 2.62 -3.06
CA ILE A 132 36.77 2.32 -4.41
C ILE A 132 35.25 2.48 -4.43
N VAL A 133 34.71 3.10 -5.48
CA VAL A 133 33.27 3.18 -5.74
C VAL A 133 32.76 1.78 -6.08
N GLU A 134 31.86 1.24 -5.25
CA GLU A 134 31.17 -0.04 -5.49
C GLU A 134 29.83 0.18 -6.20
N GLU A 135 29.13 1.28 -5.90
CA GLU A 135 27.95 1.73 -6.65
C GLU A 135 28.12 3.22 -6.93
N GLY A 136 28.17 3.61 -8.21
CA GLY A 136 28.39 4.99 -8.65
C GLY A 136 27.11 5.83 -8.77
N GLY A 137 27.26 7.15 -8.84
CA GLY A 137 26.15 8.10 -8.85
C GLY A 137 26.57 9.57 -8.80
N MET A 138 25.58 10.47 -8.77
CA MET A 138 25.79 11.91 -8.63
C MET A 138 25.85 12.30 -7.15
N ILE A 139 26.75 13.21 -6.76
CA ILE A 139 26.90 13.72 -5.38
C ILE A 139 27.05 15.23 -5.37
N GLY A 140 26.13 15.91 -4.67
CA GLY A 140 26.21 17.34 -4.38
C GLY A 140 27.01 17.70 -3.13
N SER A 141 27.04 18.99 -2.80
CA SER A 141 27.69 19.49 -1.56
C SER A 141 26.90 19.15 -0.28
N PHE A 142 27.57 19.08 0.87
CA PHE A 142 26.97 18.86 2.21
C PHE A 142 26.14 17.57 2.41
N LYS A 143 26.31 16.56 1.56
CA LYS A 143 25.60 15.28 1.67
C LYS A 143 26.07 14.50 2.89
N CYS A 144 25.15 13.75 3.49
CA CYS A 144 25.42 12.98 4.71
C CYS A 144 26.20 11.69 4.38
N LEU A 145 27.20 11.38 5.19
CA LEU A 145 27.92 10.12 5.19
C LEU A 145 27.36 9.20 6.27
N THR A 146 27.04 7.96 5.91
CA THR A 146 26.70 6.90 6.87
C THR A 146 27.83 5.89 6.92
N LEU A 147 28.26 5.60 8.15
CA LEU A 147 29.45 4.84 8.49
C LEU A 147 29.08 3.67 9.41
N PRO A 148 29.91 2.63 9.55
CA PRO A 148 29.66 1.52 10.48
C PRO A 148 29.66 1.95 11.96
N ARG A 149 28.52 2.49 12.44
CA ARG A 149 28.37 3.08 13.78
C ARG A 149 28.68 2.12 14.94
N ASN A 150 28.56 0.80 14.72
CA ASN A 150 28.74 -0.25 15.73
C ASN A 150 30.13 -0.29 16.39
N ARG A 151 31.11 0.47 15.87
CA ARG A 151 32.48 0.55 16.41
C ARG A 151 32.83 1.91 17.05
N LEU A 152 31.96 2.92 16.97
CA LEU A 152 32.20 4.25 17.54
C LEU A 152 32.19 4.23 19.08
N ASP A 153 32.97 5.10 19.72
CA ASP A 153 32.96 5.25 21.18
C ASP A 153 31.64 5.85 21.68
N GLN A 154 30.84 5.01 22.33
CA GLN A 154 29.54 5.37 22.90
C GLN A 154 29.63 6.48 23.96
N LYS A 155 30.78 6.68 24.61
CA LYS A 155 30.94 7.73 25.63
C LYS A 155 30.91 9.14 25.05
N ILE A 156 31.54 9.33 23.88
CA ILE A 156 31.57 10.63 23.19
C ILE A 156 30.15 10.98 22.70
N LEU A 157 29.47 10.00 22.08
CA LEU A 157 28.08 10.10 21.65
C LEU A 157 27.17 10.51 22.82
N TYR A 158 27.22 9.78 23.94
CA TYR A 158 26.40 10.08 25.12
C TYR A 158 26.69 11.46 25.71
N SER A 159 27.96 11.89 25.75
CA SER A 159 28.33 13.21 26.30
C SER A 159 27.86 14.41 25.46
N THR A 160 27.64 14.20 24.16
CA THR A 160 27.10 15.22 23.25
C THR A 160 25.58 15.22 23.32
N TYR A 161 24.98 14.02 23.21
CA TYR A 161 23.56 13.78 23.37
C TYR A 161 22.98 14.37 24.66
N ALA A 162 23.62 14.16 25.82
CA ALA A 162 23.19 14.76 27.08
C ALA A 162 23.15 16.29 27.03
N LYS A 163 24.17 16.95 26.46
CA LYS A 163 24.22 18.42 26.31
C LYS A 163 23.20 18.97 25.33
N ASP A 164 22.73 18.17 24.38
CA ASP A 164 21.68 18.56 23.44
C ASP A 164 20.29 18.38 24.08
N LEU A 165 20.11 17.37 24.94
CA LEU A 165 18.92 17.23 25.79
C LEU A 165 18.81 18.34 26.84
N ASP A 166 19.90 18.69 27.53
CA ASP A 166 19.96 19.82 28.46
C ASP A 166 19.57 21.13 27.74
N PHE A 167 20.14 21.36 26.55
CA PHE A 167 19.81 22.51 25.72
C PHE A 167 18.34 22.51 25.25
N ALA A 168 17.76 21.33 24.96
CA ALA A 168 16.35 21.23 24.59
C ALA A 168 15.42 21.56 25.78
N ALA A 169 15.81 21.20 27.01
CA ALA A 169 15.13 21.61 28.22
C ALA A 169 15.25 23.12 28.48
N GLU A 170 16.45 23.72 28.31
CA GLU A 170 16.66 25.17 28.41
C GLU A 170 15.77 25.97 27.45
N CYS A 171 15.57 25.47 26.22
CA CYS A 171 14.78 26.15 25.21
C CYS A 171 13.26 26.01 25.41
N GLY A 172 12.79 25.21 26.37
CA GLY A 172 11.36 24.99 26.56
C GLY A 172 10.68 24.33 25.36
N ALA A 173 11.34 23.33 24.75
CA ALA A 173 10.72 22.49 23.73
C ALA A 173 9.52 21.73 24.31
N ASP A 174 8.52 21.44 23.47
CA ASP A 174 7.37 20.61 23.87
C ASP A 174 7.67 19.11 23.60
N PHE A 175 8.46 18.85 22.57
CA PHE A 175 8.84 17.51 22.09
C PHE A 175 10.35 17.39 21.84
N VAL A 176 10.87 16.16 21.94
CA VAL A 176 12.23 15.79 21.52
C VAL A 176 12.20 14.51 20.69
N PHE A 177 12.80 14.54 19.50
CA PHE A 177 13.10 13.33 18.72
C PHE A 177 14.51 12.82 19.10
N THR A 178 14.65 11.51 19.30
CA THR A 178 15.94 10.88 19.62
C THR A 178 16.33 9.77 18.64
N ASN A 179 17.50 9.91 18.02
CA ASN A 179 18.09 8.96 17.06
C ASN A 179 18.52 7.62 17.66
N PHE A 180 18.76 7.51 18.97
CA PHE A 180 19.43 6.34 19.57
C PHE A 180 18.45 5.24 20.05
N ALA A 181 17.32 5.07 19.35
CA ALA A 181 16.27 4.10 19.67
C ALA A 181 16.64 2.63 19.35
N GLY A 182 17.92 2.25 19.41
CA GLY A 182 18.34 0.84 19.37
C GLY A 182 18.12 0.12 20.70
N SER A 183 18.05 0.85 21.81
CA SER A 183 17.83 0.34 23.17
C SER A 183 16.81 1.19 23.91
N SER A 184 15.91 0.54 24.66
CA SER A 184 14.94 1.16 25.57
C SER A 184 15.63 2.04 26.63
N SER A 185 16.81 1.63 27.12
CA SER A 185 17.58 2.35 28.13
C SER A 185 17.89 3.81 27.79
N MET A 186 18.17 4.12 26.51
CA MET A 186 18.55 5.47 26.07
C MET A 186 17.36 6.45 26.08
N ILE A 187 16.14 5.94 25.94
CA ILE A 187 14.91 6.73 26.06
C ILE A 187 14.61 7.00 27.54
N GLU A 188 14.86 6.02 28.42
CA GLU A 188 14.78 6.22 29.88
C GLU A 188 15.84 7.20 30.40
N ASP A 189 17.07 7.15 29.88
CA ASP A 189 18.12 8.12 30.21
C ASP A 189 17.72 9.53 29.78
N ALA A 190 17.18 9.69 28.57
CA ALA A 190 16.64 10.96 28.11
C ALA A 190 15.47 11.46 28.98
N ARG A 191 14.60 10.55 29.44
CA ARG A 191 13.50 10.84 30.37
C ARG A 191 13.97 11.32 31.74
N ARG A 192 15.17 10.92 32.19
CA ARG A 192 15.76 11.36 33.47
C ARG A 192 16.39 12.75 33.36
N ILE A 193 16.86 13.14 32.17
CA ILE A 193 17.46 14.45 31.90
C ILE A 193 16.36 15.49 31.63
N LEU A 194 15.40 15.17 30.75
CA LEU A 194 14.35 16.10 30.34
C LEU A 194 13.27 16.28 31.43
N PRO A 195 12.68 17.48 31.57
CA PRO A 195 11.57 17.71 32.48
C PRO A 195 10.31 16.95 32.02
N LYS A 196 9.45 16.55 32.98
CA LYS A 196 8.25 15.72 32.74
C LYS A 196 7.21 16.32 31.76
N THR A 197 7.29 17.62 31.50
CA THR A 197 6.48 18.34 30.52
C THR A 197 6.88 17.98 29.08
N VAL A 198 8.18 17.79 28.82
CA VAL A 198 8.72 17.43 27.49
C VAL A 198 8.37 15.99 27.15
N LYS A 199 7.90 15.77 25.93
CA LYS A 199 7.57 14.45 25.40
C LYS A 199 8.69 13.89 24.53
N VAL A 200 9.03 12.63 24.72
CA VAL A 200 10.16 11.97 24.05
C VAL A 200 9.64 10.99 23.01
N PHE A 201 10.00 11.24 21.76
CA PHE A 201 9.62 10.43 20.61
C PHE A 201 10.82 9.61 20.12
N ALA A 202 10.65 8.29 20.00
CA ALA A 202 11.70 7.40 19.54
C ALA A 202 11.77 7.38 18.00
N LYS A 203 12.95 7.64 17.43
CA LYS A 203 13.19 7.67 15.99
C LYS A 203 13.60 6.28 15.48
N ILE A 204 12.75 5.68 14.66
CA ILE A 204 12.95 4.33 14.11
C ILE A 204 13.67 4.48 12.76
N GLU A 205 15.00 4.35 12.79
CA GLU A 205 15.89 4.51 11.62
C GLU A 205 16.78 3.29 11.33
N THR A 206 16.84 2.27 12.20
CA THR A 206 17.72 1.08 12.04
C THR A 206 17.00 -0.26 12.19
N ARG A 207 17.62 -1.35 11.72
CA ARG A 207 17.10 -2.72 11.85
C ARG A 207 16.94 -3.17 13.31
N GLU A 208 17.79 -2.69 14.22
CA GLU A 208 17.67 -2.94 15.67
C GLU A 208 16.42 -2.24 16.24
N SER A 209 16.17 -0.99 15.83
CA SER A 209 14.99 -0.25 16.29
C SER A 209 13.66 -0.87 15.83
N VAL A 210 13.61 -1.51 14.66
CA VAL A 210 12.45 -2.28 14.19
C VAL A 210 12.27 -3.58 14.99
N LYS A 211 13.36 -4.26 15.37
CA LYS A 211 13.31 -5.48 16.20
C LYS A 211 12.85 -5.19 17.63
N ASN A 212 13.37 -4.12 18.23
CA ASN A 212 13.07 -3.74 19.61
C ASN A 212 11.80 -2.87 19.75
N LEU A 213 11.06 -2.68 18.65
CA LEU A 213 9.91 -1.76 18.55
C LEU A 213 8.92 -1.82 19.72
N ARG A 214 8.60 -3.02 20.21
CA ARG A 214 7.63 -3.20 21.32
C ARG A 214 8.11 -2.58 22.62
N GLU A 215 9.41 -2.66 22.93
CA GLU A 215 10.00 -2.04 24.11
C GLU A 215 10.05 -0.51 23.94
N LEU A 216 10.45 -0.04 22.76
CA LEU A 216 10.54 1.40 22.43
C LEU A 216 9.18 2.09 22.55
N ILE A 217 8.11 1.45 22.06
CA ILE A 217 6.72 1.93 22.19
C ILE A 217 6.28 2.01 23.65
N ALA A 218 6.75 1.12 24.53
CA ALA A 218 6.40 1.14 25.95
C ALA A 218 7.04 2.33 26.70
N VAL A 219 8.29 2.68 26.39
CA VAL A 219 9.06 3.73 27.11
C VAL A 219 8.97 5.14 26.51
N SER A 220 8.62 5.26 25.22
CA SER A 220 8.45 6.55 24.52
C SER A 220 7.05 7.14 24.70
N ASP A 221 6.87 8.44 24.47
CA ASP A 221 5.53 9.04 24.36
C ASP A 221 4.92 8.88 22.98
N GLY A 222 5.76 8.65 21.95
CA GLY A 222 5.37 8.53 20.55
C GLY A 222 6.54 8.04 19.69
N ILE A 223 6.27 7.76 18.42
CA ILE A 223 7.24 7.17 17.47
C ILE A 223 7.38 8.05 16.24
N LEU A 224 8.61 8.21 15.73
CA LEU A 224 8.90 8.82 14.43
C LEU A 224 9.52 7.77 13.50
N ILE A 225 8.84 7.45 12.41
CA ILE A 225 9.30 6.52 11.36
C ILE A 225 10.18 7.29 10.38
N CYS A 226 11.49 7.07 10.42
CA CYS A 226 12.43 7.67 9.49
C CYS A 226 12.68 6.74 8.31
N ARG A 227 11.86 6.91 7.25
CA ARG A 227 11.93 6.06 6.07
C ARG A 227 13.30 6.14 5.43
N SER A 228 13.85 7.35 5.27
CA SER A 228 15.19 7.62 4.71
C SER A 228 16.25 6.66 5.26
N GLY A 229 16.45 6.68 6.59
CA GLY A 229 17.37 5.80 7.31
C GLY A 229 17.03 4.31 7.18
N LEU A 230 15.75 3.91 7.25
CA LEU A 230 15.36 2.51 7.15
C LEU A 230 15.77 1.84 5.83
N ALA A 231 15.68 2.52 4.68
CA ALA A 231 16.12 1.90 3.41
C ALA A 231 17.64 1.89 3.19
N MET A 232 18.44 2.35 4.15
CA MET A 232 19.87 2.01 4.20
C MET A 232 20.10 0.56 4.66
N TYR A 233 19.10 -0.04 5.33
CA TYR A 233 19.15 -1.39 5.90
C TYR A 233 18.18 -2.38 5.25
N TYR A 234 17.17 -1.87 4.54
CA TYR A 234 16.08 -2.62 3.92
C TYR A 234 15.93 -2.23 2.45
N THR A 235 15.55 -3.18 1.60
CA THR A 235 15.27 -2.91 0.19
C THR A 235 13.98 -2.08 0.02
N PRO A 236 13.84 -1.28 -1.06
CA PRO A 236 12.70 -0.37 -1.25
C PRO A 236 11.33 -1.06 -1.12
N GLU A 237 11.21 -2.29 -1.63
CA GLU A 237 9.99 -3.11 -1.58
C GLU A 237 9.59 -3.56 -0.17
N LYS A 238 10.44 -3.40 0.85
CA LYS A 238 10.09 -3.69 2.26
C LYS A 238 9.65 -2.46 3.06
N ILE A 239 9.88 -1.24 2.57
CA ILE A 239 9.68 0.00 3.35
C ILE A 239 8.20 0.26 3.66
N PHE A 240 7.29 0.11 2.69
CA PHE A 240 5.85 0.31 2.91
C PHE A 240 5.30 -0.67 3.97
N LYS A 241 5.82 -1.91 3.97
CA LYS A 241 5.44 -2.97 4.91
C LYS A 241 5.91 -2.65 6.33
N ILE A 242 7.13 -2.14 6.47
CA ILE A 242 7.69 -1.67 7.76
C ILE A 242 6.90 -0.48 8.30
N GLN A 243 6.56 0.50 7.45
CA GLN A 243 5.73 1.65 7.85
C GLN A 243 4.40 1.17 8.45
N LYS A 244 3.63 0.37 7.69
CA LYS A 244 2.31 -0.13 8.13
C LYS A 244 2.41 -1.01 9.39
N TYR A 245 3.47 -1.82 9.54
CA TYR A 245 3.75 -2.59 10.75
C TYR A 245 3.97 -1.70 11.98
N ILE A 246 4.80 -0.64 11.86
CA ILE A 246 5.05 0.28 12.98
C ILE A 246 3.79 1.05 13.34
N VAL A 247 3.07 1.60 12.35
CA VAL A 247 1.83 2.36 12.56
C VAL A 247 0.77 1.51 13.28
N GLY A 248 0.55 0.27 12.82
CA GLY A 248 -0.36 -0.66 13.50
C GLY A 248 0.06 -1.00 14.93
N HIS A 249 1.36 -1.13 15.19
CA HIS A 249 1.88 -1.33 16.53
C HIS A 249 1.63 -0.13 17.46
N CYS A 250 1.75 1.11 16.95
CA CYS A 250 1.53 2.34 17.72
C CYS A 250 0.04 2.60 17.98
N ASN A 251 -0.81 2.44 16.96
CA ASN A 251 -2.27 2.62 17.06
C ASN A 251 -2.90 1.69 18.10
N VAL A 252 -2.45 0.43 18.17
CA VAL A 252 -2.93 -0.53 19.19
C VAL A 252 -2.39 -0.21 20.59
N ALA A 253 -1.28 0.53 20.70
CA ALA A 253 -0.65 0.91 21.97
C ALA A 253 -1.04 2.31 22.48
N ASP A 254 -1.99 2.98 21.81
CA ASP A 254 -2.43 4.36 22.09
C ASP A 254 -1.27 5.39 22.07
N LYS A 255 -0.27 5.16 21.20
CA LYS A 255 0.87 6.05 20.98
C LYS A 255 0.77 6.76 19.62
N PRO A 256 1.04 8.08 19.55
CA PRO A 256 1.06 8.82 18.30
C PRO A 256 2.27 8.40 17.45
N VAL A 257 2.05 8.28 16.15
CA VAL A 257 3.08 7.85 15.19
C VAL A 257 3.20 8.82 14.01
N PHE A 258 4.41 9.34 13.82
CA PHE A 258 4.74 10.28 12.75
C PHE A 258 5.56 9.57 11.65
N VAL A 259 5.44 10.02 10.41
CA VAL A 259 6.24 9.54 9.26
C VAL A 259 7.08 10.67 8.68
N THR A 260 8.33 10.36 8.29
CA THR A 260 9.22 11.27 7.59
C THR A 260 10.14 10.59 6.58
N GLY A 261 10.74 11.39 5.69
CA GLY A 261 11.64 10.99 4.63
C GLY A 261 10.91 10.83 3.29
N GLN A 262 11.26 11.69 2.33
CA GLN A 262 10.80 11.68 0.95
C GLN A 262 9.26 11.71 0.81
N LEU A 263 8.59 12.64 1.49
CA LEU A 263 7.13 12.83 1.40
C LEU A 263 6.74 13.78 0.26
N ALA A 264 7.37 14.95 0.17
CA ALA A 264 7.18 15.93 -0.91
C ALA A 264 8.52 16.54 -1.36
N GLU A 265 9.58 15.73 -1.42
CA GLU A 265 10.96 16.15 -1.67
C GLU A 265 11.11 16.90 -3.01
N SER A 266 10.37 16.51 -4.05
CA SER A 266 10.39 17.22 -5.33
C SER A 266 9.94 18.68 -5.22
N MET A 267 9.15 19.02 -4.20
CA MET A 267 8.71 20.40 -3.93
C MET A 267 9.82 21.33 -3.42
N ALA A 268 11.00 20.80 -3.08
CA ALA A 268 12.17 21.64 -2.80
C ALA A 268 12.58 22.48 -4.02
N SER A 269 12.35 21.99 -5.25
CA SER A 269 12.69 22.69 -6.50
C SER A 269 11.49 23.01 -7.40
N LYS A 270 10.34 22.37 -7.19
CA LYS A 270 9.13 22.50 -8.02
C LYS A 270 7.93 23.01 -7.18
N PRO A 271 7.00 23.78 -7.75
CA PRO A 271 5.82 24.26 -7.02
C PRO A 271 4.72 23.20 -6.82
N ARG A 272 4.93 21.95 -7.26
CA ARG A 272 3.96 20.84 -7.16
C ARG A 272 4.70 19.52 -6.94
N PRO A 273 4.14 18.58 -6.13
CA PRO A 273 4.73 17.27 -5.94
C PRO A 273 4.45 16.36 -7.14
N THR A 274 5.18 15.24 -7.20
CA THR A 274 4.86 14.12 -8.09
C THR A 274 3.56 13.42 -7.65
N ARG A 275 2.96 12.64 -8.56
CA ARG A 275 1.75 11.85 -8.23
C ARG A 275 2.05 10.75 -7.21
N ALA A 276 3.23 10.13 -7.30
CA ALA A 276 3.69 9.12 -6.35
C ALA A 276 3.83 9.70 -4.93
N GLU A 277 4.42 10.88 -4.76
CA GLU A 277 4.50 11.59 -3.47
C GLU A 277 3.10 11.90 -2.89
N ALA A 278 2.18 12.43 -3.70
CA ALA A 278 0.81 12.72 -3.24
C ALA A 278 0.04 11.42 -2.87
N SER A 279 0.23 10.34 -3.63
CA SER A 279 -0.33 9.00 -3.34
C SER A 279 0.23 8.44 -2.03
N ASP A 280 1.54 8.58 -1.81
CA ASP A 280 2.25 8.07 -0.64
C ASP A 280 1.88 8.84 0.65
N ILE A 281 1.77 10.17 0.58
CA ILE A 281 1.19 11.02 1.65
C ILE A 281 -0.22 10.55 2.01
N ALA A 282 -1.10 10.40 1.01
CA ALA A 282 -2.47 9.97 1.23
C ALA A 282 -2.56 8.58 1.85
N ASN A 283 -1.79 7.60 1.35
CA ASN A 283 -1.78 6.25 1.90
C ASN A 283 -1.19 6.19 3.31
N ALA A 284 -0.22 7.04 3.67
CA ALA A 284 0.24 7.17 5.07
C ALA A 284 -0.90 7.62 6.01
N VAL A 285 -1.70 8.62 5.59
CA VAL A 285 -2.90 9.04 6.35
C VAL A 285 -3.95 7.92 6.44
N LEU A 286 -4.16 7.15 5.38
CA LEU A 286 -5.06 5.99 5.36
C LEU A 286 -4.57 4.81 6.22
N ASP A 287 -3.26 4.67 6.43
CA ASP A 287 -2.68 3.65 7.33
C ASP A 287 -2.92 3.99 8.82
N GLY A 288 -3.26 5.24 9.11
CA GLY A 288 -3.59 5.73 10.44
C GLY A 288 -2.41 6.38 11.16
N VAL A 289 -1.54 7.12 10.44
CA VAL A 289 -0.54 7.99 11.08
C VAL A 289 -1.21 9.18 11.79
N ASP A 290 -0.51 9.74 12.77
CA ASP A 290 -0.95 10.92 13.52
C ASP A 290 -0.31 12.24 13.04
N GLY A 291 0.82 12.16 12.33
CA GLY A 291 1.50 13.34 11.79
C GLY A 291 2.47 13.02 10.65
N LEU A 292 2.73 14.03 9.83
CA LEU A 292 3.68 13.97 8.72
C LEU A 292 4.73 15.06 8.91
N LEU A 293 6.00 14.70 8.77
CA LEU A 293 7.14 15.60 8.97
C LEU A 293 7.88 15.81 7.64
N LEU A 294 7.67 17.01 7.08
CA LEU A 294 8.33 17.53 5.88
C LEU A 294 9.77 17.95 6.20
N THR A 295 10.71 17.74 5.28
CA THR A 295 12.15 17.94 5.55
C THR A 295 12.76 19.05 4.69
N ILE A 296 13.35 18.71 3.55
CA ILE A 296 14.10 19.64 2.70
C ILE A 296 13.17 20.64 2.00
N GLU A 297 11.96 20.18 1.63
CA GLU A 297 10.91 20.94 0.97
C GLU A 297 10.43 22.16 1.77
N THR A 298 10.54 22.14 3.11
CA THR A 298 10.20 23.28 3.97
C THR A 298 11.39 24.01 4.58
N SER A 299 12.56 23.34 4.73
CA SER A 299 13.74 23.93 5.38
C SER A 299 14.69 24.64 4.41
N TRP A 300 14.81 24.16 3.17
CA TRP A 300 15.67 24.71 2.12
C TRP A 300 14.94 24.89 0.77
N GLY A 301 13.74 24.34 0.64
CA GLY A 301 12.95 24.39 -0.58
C GLY A 301 12.53 25.80 -1.00
N MET A 302 12.37 26.00 -2.30
CA MET A 302 11.91 27.28 -2.86
C MET A 302 10.41 27.56 -2.60
N TYR A 303 9.62 26.52 -2.30
CA TYR A 303 8.16 26.58 -2.18
C TYR A 303 7.61 26.06 -0.82
N PRO A 304 8.11 26.53 0.34
CA PRO A 304 7.79 25.97 1.65
C PRO A 304 6.33 26.21 2.07
N PHE A 305 5.70 27.28 1.58
CA PHE A 305 4.28 27.56 1.81
C PHE A 305 3.39 26.59 1.02
N ASP A 306 3.69 26.41 -0.26
CA ASP A 306 2.90 25.55 -1.15
C ASP A 306 3.04 24.07 -0.76
N ALA A 307 4.23 23.64 -0.29
CA ALA A 307 4.44 22.30 0.23
C ALA A 307 3.49 21.97 1.40
N VAL A 308 3.40 22.85 2.41
CA VAL A 308 2.48 22.66 3.54
C VAL A 308 1.02 22.67 3.09
N ASN A 309 0.64 23.62 2.23
CA ASN A 309 -0.74 23.74 1.72
C ASN A 309 -1.16 22.50 0.90
N VAL A 310 -0.31 21.97 0.03
CA VAL A 310 -0.62 20.74 -0.73
C VAL A 310 -0.76 19.54 0.20
N VAL A 311 0.12 19.40 1.19
CA VAL A 311 0.07 18.31 2.17
C VAL A 311 -1.21 18.36 3.01
N ASP A 312 -1.63 19.53 3.51
CA ASP A 312 -2.91 19.72 4.22
C ASP A 312 -4.11 19.30 3.36
N ASN A 313 -4.17 19.73 2.10
CA ASN A 313 -5.26 19.35 1.19
C ASN A 313 -5.29 17.84 0.90
N VAL A 314 -4.14 17.19 0.71
CA VAL A 314 -4.05 15.73 0.55
C VAL A 314 -4.49 15.01 1.83
N CYS A 315 -4.10 15.48 3.01
CA CYS A 315 -4.51 14.90 4.28
C CYS A 315 -6.04 14.95 4.44
N ARG A 316 -6.67 16.10 4.19
CA ARG A 316 -8.14 16.27 4.28
C ARG A 316 -8.91 15.37 3.32
N GLU A 317 -8.43 15.19 2.09
CA GLU A 317 -9.08 14.26 1.14
C GLU A 317 -8.87 12.79 1.49
N ALA A 318 -7.73 12.44 2.10
CA ALA A 318 -7.46 11.09 2.62
C ALA A 318 -8.30 10.78 3.87
N GLU A 319 -8.46 11.73 4.79
CA GLU A 319 -9.33 11.61 5.96
C GLU A 319 -10.79 11.36 5.55
N ARG A 320 -11.29 12.11 4.57
CA ARG A 320 -12.61 11.92 3.94
C ARG A 320 -12.78 10.59 3.20
N ALA A 321 -11.76 9.74 3.12
CA ALA A 321 -11.81 8.43 2.50
C ALA A 321 -11.67 7.28 3.51
N VAL A 322 -11.53 7.56 4.81
CA VAL A 322 -11.44 6.53 5.86
C VAL A 322 -12.83 6.00 6.23
N CYS A 323 -12.98 4.68 6.26
CA CYS A 323 -14.12 4.03 6.91
C CYS A 323 -13.85 3.89 8.41
N HIS A 324 -14.29 4.87 9.20
CA HIS A 324 -14.01 4.95 10.63
C HIS A 324 -14.56 3.76 11.43
N GLU A 325 -15.74 3.25 11.08
CA GLU A 325 -16.36 2.09 11.72
C GLU A 325 -15.47 0.84 11.61
N THR A 326 -15.08 0.47 10.37
CA THR A 326 -14.20 -0.68 10.11
C THR A 326 -12.89 -0.52 10.88
N SER A 327 -12.18 0.60 10.71
CA SER A 327 -10.89 0.84 11.38
C SER A 327 -10.98 0.78 12.91
N ARG A 328 -12.07 1.26 13.52
CA ARG A 328 -12.29 1.17 14.97
C ARG A 328 -12.52 -0.27 15.42
N ASN A 329 -13.33 -1.03 14.69
CA ASN A 329 -13.60 -2.44 14.97
C ASN A 329 -12.31 -3.27 14.89
N GLU A 330 -11.47 -3.07 13.86
CA GLU A 330 -10.15 -3.71 13.74
C GLU A 330 -9.24 -3.42 14.95
N LEU A 331 -9.13 -2.14 15.34
CA LEU A 331 -8.29 -1.71 16.45
C LEU A 331 -8.75 -2.30 17.78
N ASN A 332 -10.06 -2.31 18.04
CA ASN A 332 -10.64 -2.88 19.25
C ASN A 332 -10.43 -4.40 19.32
N TYR A 333 -10.57 -5.11 18.20
CA TYR A 333 -10.27 -6.54 18.12
C TYR A 333 -8.77 -6.83 18.37
N CYS A 334 -7.87 -6.03 17.80
CA CYS A 334 -6.43 -6.18 18.02
C CYS A 334 -5.99 -5.89 19.47
N ARG A 335 -6.61 -4.89 20.13
CA ARG A 335 -6.44 -4.62 21.56
C ARG A 335 -6.92 -5.81 22.40
N LEU A 336 -8.10 -6.37 22.10
CA LEU A 336 -8.65 -7.55 22.77
C LEU A 336 -7.74 -8.77 22.67
N LEU A 337 -7.23 -9.10 21.47
CA LEU A 337 -6.30 -10.23 21.25
C LEU A 337 -4.99 -10.10 22.04
N ARG A 338 -4.56 -8.88 22.37
CA ARG A 338 -3.36 -8.62 23.18
C ARG A 338 -3.63 -8.57 24.69
N GLY A 339 -4.87 -8.79 25.13
CA GLY A 339 -5.27 -8.60 26.52
C GLY A 339 -5.26 -7.13 26.96
N GLN A 340 -5.19 -6.18 26.01
CA GLN A 340 -5.23 -4.74 26.26
C GLN A 340 -6.69 -4.25 26.33
N VAL A 341 -7.51 -4.91 27.16
CA VAL A 341 -8.91 -4.52 27.35
C VAL A 341 -8.95 -3.22 28.14
N ASN A 342 -9.59 -2.21 27.58
CA ASN A 342 -9.57 -0.85 28.10
C ASN A 342 -10.63 -0.64 29.20
N ASP A 343 -10.47 -1.35 30.32
CA ASP A 343 -11.40 -1.37 31.48
C ASP A 343 -11.51 -0.03 32.24
N SER A 344 -10.70 0.97 31.90
CA SER A 344 -10.74 2.28 32.55
C SER A 344 -12.01 3.04 32.16
N ILE A 345 -12.73 3.58 33.14
CA ILE A 345 -13.98 4.36 32.95
C ILE A 345 -13.82 5.40 31.84
N LYS A 346 -12.73 6.17 31.86
CA LYS A 346 -12.44 7.20 30.84
C LYS A 346 -12.37 6.64 29.41
N ASN A 347 -11.87 5.41 29.23
CA ASN A 347 -11.69 4.77 27.93
C ASN A 347 -13.01 4.20 27.41
N VAL A 348 -13.82 3.60 28.31
CA VAL A 348 -15.19 3.19 28.00
C VAL A 348 -16.04 4.40 27.63
N THR A 349 -15.99 5.48 28.42
CA THR A 349 -16.68 6.75 28.11
C THR A 349 -16.20 7.35 26.79
N GLY A 350 -14.89 7.34 26.51
CA GLY A 350 -14.34 7.81 25.24
C GLY A 350 -14.86 7.02 24.04
N ALA A 351 -14.80 5.69 24.10
CA ALA A 351 -15.34 4.83 23.05
C ALA A 351 -16.86 5.02 22.84
N SER A 352 -17.63 5.10 23.94
CA SER A 352 -19.08 5.37 23.87
C SER A 352 -19.41 6.75 23.32
N ALA A 353 -18.59 7.78 23.59
CA ALA A 353 -18.78 9.12 23.04
C ALA A 353 -18.54 9.15 21.52
N VAL A 354 -17.55 8.39 21.04
CA VAL A 354 -17.30 8.24 19.61
C VAL A 354 -18.42 7.44 18.92
N GLU A 355 -18.88 6.35 19.53
CA GLU A 355 -19.99 5.55 18.99
C GLU A 355 -21.29 6.35 18.90
N ALA A 356 -21.56 7.18 19.92
CA ALA A 356 -22.67 8.12 19.91
C ALA A 356 -22.48 9.21 18.82
N ALA A 357 -21.26 9.66 18.57
CA ALA A 357 -20.97 10.69 17.56
C ALA A 357 -21.31 10.19 16.16
N ASP A 358 -20.87 8.97 15.82
CA ASP A 358 -21.19 8.35 14.53
C ASP A 358 -22.69 8.03 14.43
N SER A 359 -23.28 7.44 15.48
CA SER A 359 -24.71 7.07 15.52
C SER A 359 -25.66 8.26 15.35
N CYS A 360 -25.32 9.42 15.90
CA CYS A 360 -26.12 10.63 15.73
C CYS A 360 -25.63 11.54 14.59
N GLY A 361 -24.50 11.23 13.93
CA GLY A 361 -23.86 12.13 12.96
C GLY A 361 -23.57 13.50 13.57
N ALA A 362 -22.79 13.54 14.65
CA ALA A 362 -22.35 14.78 15.30
C ALA A 362 -21.24 15.48 14.49
N SER A 363 -21.23 16.81 14.47
CA SER A 363 -20.17 17.59 13.82
C SER A 363 -18.87 17.62 14.62
N ALA A 364 -18.94 17.53 15.96
CA ALA A 364 -17.78 17.61 16.84
C ALA A 364 -18.01 16.96 18.22
N ILE A 365 -16.93 16.48 18.84
CA ILE A 365 -16.87 16.09 20.25
C ILE A 365 -16.07 17.15 21.03
N PHE A 366 -16.69 17.79 22.01
CA PHE A 366 -16.04 18.69 22.96
C PHE A 366 -15.68 17.92 24.23
N VAL A 367 -14.42 17.99 24.67
CA VAL A 367 -13.95 17.28 25.86
C VAL A 367 -13.13 18.20 26.74
N ILE A 368 -13.53 18.32 28.02
CA ILE A 368 -12.71 18.99 29.03
C ILE A 368 -11.59 18.06 29.46
N THR A 369 -10.34 18.54 29.40
CA THR A 369 -9.17 17.77 29.82
C THR A 369 -8.16 18.63 30.58
N THR A 370 -7.59 18.06 31.64
CA THR A 370 -6.55 18.69 32.47
C THR A 370 -5.17 18.08 32.28
N THR A 371 -5.10 16.90 31.65
CA THR A 371 -3.86 16.13 31.44
C THR A 371 -3.70 15.61 30.00
N GLY A 372 -4.66 15.92 29.12
CA GLY A 372 -4.78 15.37 27.76
C GLY A 372 -5.40 13.98 27.71
N ALA A 373 -5.30 13.17 28.78
CA ALA A 373 -5.63 11.75 28.76
C ALA A 373 -7.06 11.41 28.27
N SER A 374 -8.06 12.23 28.61
CA SER A 374 -9.45 12.05 28.16
C SER A 374 -9.61 12.31 26.66
N ALA A 375 -9.00 13.40 26.16
CA ALA A 375 -9.03 13.75 24.74
C ALA A 375 -8.27 12.71 23.90
N ILE A 376 -7.08 12.31 24.35
CA ILE A 376 -6.26 11.27 23.71
C ILE A 376 -7.04 9.95 23.61
N SER A 377 -7.77 9.55 24.66
CA SER A 377 -8.58 8.31 24.61
C SER A 377 -9.71 8.37 23.56
N ILE A 378 -10.31 9.55 23.35
CA ILE A 378 -11.32 9.76 22.30
C ILE A 378 -10.63 9.69 20.93
N ALA A 379 -9.52 10.41 20.72
CA ALA A 379 -8.78 10.43 19.45
C ALA A 379 -8.24 9.06 19.04
N MET A 380 -7.70 8.26 19.98
CA MET A 380 -7.24 6.90 19.70
C MET A 380 -8.39 5.88 19.50
N SER A 381 -9.65 6.30 19.71
CA SER A 381 -10.84 5.57 19.26
C SER A 381 -11.24 5.93 17.82
N ARG A 382 -10.47 6.80 17.14
CA ARG A 382 -10.58 7.21 15.73
C ARG A 382 -12.02 7.66 15.34
N PRO A 383 -12.53 8.76 15.92
CA PRO A 383 -13.85 9.32 15.56
C PRO A 383 -13.90 9.80 14.11
N SER A 384 -15.11 9.85 13.54
CA SER A 384 -15.37 10.44 12.22
C SER A 384 -15.39 11.97 12.25
N CYS A 385 -15.69 12.57 13.40
CA CYS A 385 -15.75 14.01 13.62
C CYS A 385 -14.50 14.55 14.35
N ILE A 386 -14.31 15.87 14.30
CA ILE A 386 -13.25 16.56 15.04
C ILE A 386 -13.46 16.47 16.55
N VAL A 387 -12.36 16.52 17.32
CA VAL A 387 -12.37 16.50 18.79
C VAL A 387 -11.75 17.79 19.33
N ILE A 388 -12.56 18.61 20.00
CA ILE A 388 -12.14 19.87 20.62
C ILE A 388 -11.68 19.59 22.05
N ALA A 389 -10.35 19.64 22.27
CA ALA A 389 -9.73 19.39 23.57
C ALA A 389 -9.62 20.70 24.38
N ILE A 390 -10.58 20.92 25.28
CA ILE A 390 -10.66 22.14 26.10
C ILE A 390 -9.75 21.99 27.32
N THR A 391 -8.75 22.86 27.44
CA THR A 391 -7.76 22.87 28.54
C THR A 391 -7.46 24.29 29.01
N VAL A 392 -6.93 24.41 30.23
CA VAL A 392 -6.35 25.66 30.78
C VAL A 392 -4.82 25.61 30.86
N ASP A 393 -4.23 24.44 30.58
CA ASP A 393 -2.78 24.23 30.55
C ASP A 393 -2.30 24.23 29.09
N ILE A 394 -1.43 25.18 28.76
CA ILE A 394 -0.83 25.36 27.43
C ILE A 394 0.10 24.21 27.03
N ALA A 395 0.79 23.57 27.98
CA ALA A 395 1.64 22.41 27.69
C ALA A 395 0.78 21.20 27.31
N VAL A 396 -0.37 21.01 27.95
CA VAL A 396 -1.37 20.00 27.56
C VAL A 396 -1.98 20.35 26.20
N ALA A 397 -2.25 21.62 25.94
CA ALA A 397 -2.80 22.08 24.66
C ALA A 397 -1.83 21.76 23.49
N ARG A 398 -0.56 22.10 23.62
CA ARG A 398 0.48 21.77 22.62
C ARG A 398 0.73 20.27 22.51
N TYR A 399 0.64 19.50 23.60
CA TYR A 399 0.75 18.03 23.54
C TYR A 399 -0.38 17.40 22.71
N CYS A 400 -1.59 17.94 22.77
CA CYS A 400 -2.73 17.43 21.99
C CYS A 400 -2.49 17.53 20.47
N LEU A 401 -1.67 18.48 19.98
CA LEU A 401 -1.32 18.62 18.56
C LEU A 401 -0.58 17.41 17.97
N ALA A 402 -0.06 16.50 18.80
CA ALA A 402 0.58 15.27 18.32
C ALA A 402 -0.38 14.11 18.02
N TYR A 403 -1.69 14.28 18.22
CA TYR A 403 -2.69 13.23 17.98
C TYR A 403 -3.69 13.68 16.92
N ARG A 404 -3.94 12.82 15.94
CA ARG A 404 -4.85 13.13 14.83
C ARG A 404 -6.28 13.37 15.31
N GLY A 405 -6.90 14.40 14.76
CA GLY A 405 -8.28 14.82 15.06
C GLY A 405 -8.43 15.60 16.38
N LEU A 406 -7.38 15.78 17.18
CA LEU A 406 -7.40 16.69 18.33
C LEU A 406 -7.14 18.14 17.90
N HIS A 407 -8.10 19.01 18.16
CA HIS A 407 -7.97 20.45 18.06
C HIS A 407 -7.97 21.04 19.48
N PRO A 408 -6.81 21.46 20.03
CA PRO A 408 -6.76 22.05 21.36
C PRO A 408 -7.39 23.44 21.37
N TYR A 409 -8.18 23.72 22.40
CA TYR A 409 -8.69 25.05 22.72
C TYR A 409 -8.21 25.45 24.11
N LEU A 410 -7.41 26.51 24.18
CA LEU A 410 -6.91 27.08 25.44
C LEU A 410 -7.92 28.07 26.00
N TYR A 411 -8.57 27.72 27.11
CA TYR A 411 -9.49 28.63 27.79
C TYR A 411 -8.72 29.65 28.62
N ALA A 412 -8.78 30.92 28.20
CA ALA A 412 -8.13 32.06 28.84
C ALA A 412 -9.02 32.83 29.84
N GLY A 413 -10.28 32.39 30.05
CA GLY A 413 -11.20 33.04 30.97
C GLY A 413 -10.86 32.80 32.45
N GLU A 414 -11.37 33.67 33.32
CA GLU A 414 -11.19 33.50 34.77
C GLU A 414 -11.86 32.21 35.27
N ARG A 415 -11.25 31.60 36.29
CA ARG A 415 -11.76 30.38 36.92
C ARG A 415 -12.83 30.72 37.96
N VAL A 416 -14.06 30.31 37.70
CA VAL A 416 -15.19 30.52 38.62
C VAL A 416 -15.10 29.55 39.81
N THR A 417 -15.61 29.98 40.97
CA THR A 417 -15.62 29.18 42.21
C THR A 417 -16.65 28.06 42.18
N GLU A 418 -17.81 28.27 41.55
CA GLU A 418 -18.77 27.21 41.26
C GLU A 418 -18.29 26.38 40.06
N TRP A 419 -17.95 25.11 40.33
CA TRP A 419 -17.39 24.21 39.31
C TRP A 419 -18.34 23.94 38.13
N CYS A 420 -19.66 23.92 38.39
CA CYS A 420 -20.67 23.73 37.36
C CYS A 420 -20.65 24.89 36.34
N GLU A 421 -20.57 26.13 36.84
CA GLU A 421 -20.49 27.34 36.02
C GLU A 421 -19.13 27.45 35.30
N ASP A 422 -18.03 27.08 35.95
CA ASP A 422 -16.69 26.99 35.33
C ASP A 422 -16.67 26.00 34.15
N VAL A 423 -17.33 24.85 34.26
CA VAL A 423 -17.49 23.86 33.18
C VAL A 423 -18.33 24.42 32.03
N ASP A 424 -19.50 24.98 32.33
CA ASP A 424 -20.41 25.54 31.33
C ASP A 424 -19.74 26.72 30.57
N ASN A 425 -19.04 27.61 31.27
CA ASN A 425 -18.34 28.74 30.65
C ASN A 425 -17.24 28.29 29.67
N ARG A 426 -16.44 27.28 30.05
CA ARG A 426 -15.39 26.70 29.19
C ARG A 426 -15.95 26.09 27.91
N ILE A 427 -17.07 25.37 28.01
CA ILE A 427 -17.68 24.70 26.85
C ILE A 427 -18.38 25.72 25.95
N ASN A 428 -19.10 26.69 26.52
CA ASN A 428 -19.72 27.76 25.72
C ASN A 428 -18.66 28.60 24.98
N ALA A 429 -17.53 28.94 25.62
CA ALA A 429 -16.43 29.66 24.95
C ALA A 429 -15.81 28.85 23.79
N ALA A 430 -15.64 27.53 23.97
CA ALA A 430 -15.18 26.65 22.90
C ALA A 430 -16.20 26.53 21.75
N ILE A 431 -17.50 26.50 22.05
CA ILE A 431 -18.58 26.51 21.05
C ILE A 431 -18.59 27.83 20.27
N GLU A 432 -18.42 28.97 20.93
CA GLU A 432 -18.34 30.28 20.28
C GLU A 432 -17.12 30.39 19.36
N HIS A 433 -15.94 29.96 19.82
CA HIS A 433 -14.73 29.92 18.99
C HIS A 433 -14.87 28.96 17.78
N THR A 434 -15.48 27.78 17.97
CA THR A 434 -15.71 26.83 16.86
C THR A 434 -16.80 27.27 15.88
N ARG A 435 -17.78 28.08 16.33
CA ARG A 435 -18.71 28.81 15.45
C ARG A 435 -18.00 29.87 14.62
N HIS A 436 -17.17 30.71 15.24
CA HIS A 436 -16.40 31.76 14.54
C HIS A 436 -15.41 31.22 13.51
N THR A 437 -14.77 30.08 13.80
CA THR A 437 -13.87 29.38 12.86
C THR A 437 -14.60 28.54 11.81
N GLY A 438 -15.94 28.45 11.89
CA GLY A 438 -16.78 27.73 10.92
C GLY A 438 -16.74 26.20 11.03
N LEU A 439 -16.17 25.67 12.13
CA LEU A 439 -16.06 24.23 12.39
C LEU A 439 -17.39 23.58 12.78
N VAL A 440 -18.30 24.34 13.40
CA VAL A 440 -19.62 23.87 13.83
C VAL A 440 -20.68 24.95 13.54
N LYS A 441 -21.89 24.56 13.13
CA LYS A 441 -22.98 25.47 12.73
C LYS A 441 -24.21 25.36 13.64
N GLY A 442 -25.12 26.33 13.54
CA GLY A 442 -26.45 26.23 14.13
C GLY A 442 -27.26 25.12 13.44
N GLY A 443 -27.91 24.27 14.23
CA GLY A 443 -28.58 23.04 13.79
C GLY A 443 -27.73 21.76 13.92
N ASP A 444 -26.41 21.89 14.13
CA ASP A 444 -25.52 20.74 14.28
C ASP A 444 -25.74 20.02 15.61
N ARG A 445 -25.53 18.69 15.61
CA ARG A 445 -25.44 17.90 16.84
C ARG A 445 -23.99 17.86 17.31
N ILE A 446 -23.80 18.02 18.61
CA ILE A 446 -22.49 17.97 19.26
C ILE A 446 -22.53 17.01 20.44
N ILE A 447 -21.37 16.44 20.75
CA ILE A 447 -21.19 15.63 21.95
C ILE A 447 -20.27 16.35 22.91
N VAL A 448 -20.64 16.33 24.18
CA VAL A 448 -19.88 16.94 25.27
C VAL A 448 -19.48 15.85 26.25
N VAL A 449 -18.18 15.72 26.51
CA VAL A 449 -17.59 14.73 27.42
C VAL A 449 -16.97 15.43 28.62
N THR A 450 -17.48 15.11 29.81
CA THR A 450 -17.09 15.71 31.09
C THR A 450 -16.82 14.65 32.16
N GLY A 451 -16.18 15.06 33.25
CA GLY A 451 -16.18 14.28 34.48
C GLY A 451 -17.27 14.78 35.42
N SER A 452 -17.91 13.88 36.16
CA SER A 452 -18.97 14.22 37.12
C SER A 452 -18.48 14.94 38.39
N VAL A 453 -17.17 15.11 38.55
CA VAL A 453 -16.52 15.76 39.70
C VAL A 453 -15.29 16.53 39.20
N GLY A 454 -15.02 17.71 39.75
CA GLY A 454 -13.87 18.57 39.40
C GLY A 454 -12.47 18.06 39.77
N THR A 455 -12.29 16.75 39.96
CA THR A 455 -10.99 16.10 40.17
C THR A 455 -10.39 15.59 38.86
N SER A 456 -9.06 15.51 38.78
CA SER A 456 -8.40 14.94 37.60
C SER A 456 -8.73 13.45 37.43
N GLY A 457 -8.99 13.01 36.19
CA GLY A 457 -9.25 11.60 35.86
C GLY A 457 -10.69 11.11 36.10
N SER A 458 -11.63 12.01 36.41
CA SER A 458 -13.04 11.70 36.70
C SER A 458 -13.96 11.54 35.47
N THR A 459 -13.42 11.58 34.25
CA THR A 459 -14.19 11.58 32.99
C THR A 459 -15.09 10.35 32.88
N ASN A 460 -16.41 10.57 32.89
CA ASN A 460 -17.42 9.51 32.95
C ASN A 460 -18.80 9.90 32.37
N THR A 461 -18.97 11.14 31.92
CA THR A 461 -20.29 11.69 31.52
C THR A 461 -20.27 12.10 30.06
N ILE A 462 -21.34 11.79 29.33
CA ILE A 462 -21.55 12.10 27.92
C ILE A 462 -22.90 12.79 27.79
N HIS A 463 -22.92 13.98 27.20
CA HIS A 463 -24.15 14.68 26.82
C HIS A 463 -24.20 14.83 25.29
N ILE A 464 -25.39 14.67 24.72
CA ILE A 464 -25.65 14.91 23.30
C ILE A 464 -26.55 16.14 23.22
N PHE A 465 -26.09 17.19 22.54
CA PHE A 465 -26.85 18.43 22.36
C PHE A 465 -27.09 18.69 20.87
N THR A 466 -28.19 19.37 20.56
CA THR A 466 -28.36 20.04 19.26
C THR A 466 -28.13 21.52 19.51
N LEU A 467 -27.28 22.15 18.69
CA LEU A 467 -27.02 23.58 18.79
C LEU A 467 -28.19 24.35 18.18
N GLU A 468 -28.95 25.03 19.03
CA GLU A 468 -29.91 26.04 18.57
C GLU A 468 -29.16 27.30 18.08
N GLY A 469 -29.91 28.35 17.70
CA GLY A 469 -29.42 29.49 16.91
C GLY A 469 -28.21 30.27 17.46
N GLU A 470 -27.86 31.35 16.76
CA GLU A 470 -26.54 32.03 16.88
C GLU A 470 -26.11 32.43 18.30
N HIS A 471 -27.03 32.55 19.28
CA HIS A 471 -26.73 32.99 20.65
C HIS A 471 -27.24 32.08 21.80
N SER A 472 -27.61 30.82 21.56
CA SER A 472 -28.02 29.90 22.65
C SER A 472 -26.82 29.45 23.52
N LYS A 473 -26.75 29.88 24.78
CA LYS A 473 -25.82 29.30 25.77
C LYS A 473 -26.35 27.98 26.31
N LEU A 474 -25.52 26.94 26.33
CA LEU A 474 -25.85 25.65 26.93
C LEU A 474 -25.58 25.69 28.45
N ARG A 475 -26.54 25.21 29.25
CA ARG A 475 -26.29 24.76 30.62
C ARG A 475 -26.12 23.24 30.62
N ILE A 476 -24.99 22.74 31.11
CA ILE A 476 -24.57 21.34 30.93
C ILE A 476 -24.52 20.65 32.29
N VAL A 477 -23.97 21.33 33.29
CA VAL A 477 -23.99 20.88 34.69
C VAL A 477 -25.02 21.70 35.47
N GLY A 478 -26.22 21.15 35.62
CA GLY A 478 -27.30 21.84 36.34
C GLY A 478 -26.94 22.14 37.80
N SER A 479 -26.95 23.42 38.18
CA SER A 479 -26.84 23.81 39.58
C SER A 479 -28.07 23.31 40.36
N SER A 480 -27.86 22.82 41.57
CA SER A 480 -28.89 22.18 42.40
C SER A 480 -29.93 23.15 42.98
N HIS A 481 -29.96 24.41 42.52
CA HIS A 481 -30.80 25.48 43.05
C HIS A 481 -32.10 25.76 42.28
N GLU A 482 -32.27 25.26 41.05
CA GLU A 482 -33.46 25.56 40.22
C GLU A 482 -34.54 24.45 40.17
N LEU A 483 -34.41 23.37 40.95
CA LEU A 483 -35.38 22.25 41.02
C LEU A 483 -36.66 22.57 41.85
N SER A 484 -37.15 23.81 41.83
CA SER A 484 -38.33 24.22 42.62
C SER A 484 -39.42 25.02 41.88
N GLN A 485 -39.20 25.45 40.62
CA GLN A 485 -40.22 26.19 39.84
C GLN A 485 -40.22 25.84 38.34
N VAL A 486 -40.67 24.63 38.00
CA VAL A 486 -41.31 24.36 36.71
C VAL A 486 -42.56 23.53 36.97
N GLU A 487 -43.73 24.17 36.89
CA GLU A 487 -45.01 23.46 36.83
C GLU A 487 -45.09 22.69 35.50
N SER A 488 -45.54 21.43 35.54
CA SER A 488 -45.60 20.56 34.36
C SER A 488 -46.87 20.80 33.53
N PRO A 489 -46.78 21.21 32.25
CA PRO A 489 -47.93 21.38 31.36
C PRO A 489 -48.16 20.12 30.51
N TRP A 490 -48.15 18.93 31.13
CA TRP A 490 -48.42 17.66 30.43
C TRP A 490 -49.40 16.81 31.25
N SER A 491 -50.69 16.98 30.93
CA SER A 491 -51.75 16.09 31.33
C SER A 491 -51.53 14.68 30.79
N MET A 492 -51.89 13.66 31.58
CA MET A 492 -51.94 12.28 31.11
C MET A 492 -52.99 12.12 30.01
N GLU A 493 -52.60 11.71 28.82
CA GLU A 493 -53.46 10.91 27.95
C GLU A 493 -52.78 9.56 27.67
N HIS A 494 -53.50 8.48 27.96
CA HIS A 494 -53.03 7.12 27.75
C HIS A 494 -53.15 6.73 26.28
N ILE A 495 -52.02 6.43 25.63
CA ILE A 495 -51.99 5.51 24.49
C ILE A 495 -51.01 4.38 24.82
N GLY A 496 -51.56 3.28 25.32
CA GLY A 496 -50.79 2.08 25.59
C GLY A 496 -50.51 1.30 24.31
N VAL A 497 -49.25 1.30 23.87
CA VAL A 497 -48.72 0.30 22.92
C VAL A 497 -47.69 -0.54 23.65
N ALA A 498 -48.13 -1.67 24.20
CA ALA A 498 -47.27 -2.60 24.90
C ALA A 498 -46.45 -3.42 23.89
N PHE A 499 -45.18 -3.10 23.72
CA PHE A 499 -44.22 -4.05 23.13
C PHE A 499 -43.87 -5.11 24.18
N PRO A 500 -43.97 -6.41 23.86
CA PRO A 500 -43.75 -7.46 24.85
C PRO A 500 -42.26 -7.58 25.21
N PHE A 501 -41.93 -7.18 26.44
CA PHE A 501 -40.65 -7.52 27.07
C PHE A 501 -40.61 -9.03 27.32
N SER A 502 -40.06 -9.78 26.36
CA SER A 502 -39.73 -11.20 26.52
C SER A 502 -38.49 -11.33 27.39
N SER A 503 -38.70 -11.58 28.68
CA SER A 503 -37.64 -11.93 29.63
C SER A 503 -37.06 -13.31 29.31
N ALA A 504 -36.01 -13.36 28.48
CA ALA A 504 -35.25 -14.56 28.17
C ALA A 504 -33.91 -14.60 28.92
N VAL A 505 -33.96 -14.64 30.25
CA VAL A 505 -32.81 -15.06 31.07
C VAL A 505 -32.60 -16.56 30.84
N GLY A 506 -31.72 -16.91 29.91
CA GLY A 506 -31.43 -18.32 29.60
C GLY A 506 -31.18 -18.62 28.12
N ALA A 507 -30.22 -17.94 27.49
CA ALA A 507 -29.65 -18.38 26.22
C ALA A 507 -28.15 -18.70 26.41
N SER A 508 -27.76 -19.91 26.01
CA SER A 508 -26.45 -20.52 26.23
C SER A 508 -25.28 -19.78 25.58
N LYS A 509 -24.08 -20.02 26.14
CA LYS A 509 -22.77 -19.88 25.48
C LYS A 509 -22.79 -20.38 24.03
N ALA A 510 -23.06 -19.48 23.08
CA ALA A 510 -22.94 -19.70 21.64
C ALA A 510 -22.98 -18.35 20.88
N ARG A 511 -22.13 -17.38 21.28
CA ARG A 511 -21.77 -16.31 20.34
C ARG A 511 -20.90 -16.95 19.26
N GLN A 512 -21.43 -17.09 18.06
CA GLN A 512 -20.63 -17.43 16.89
C GLN A 512 -19.55 -16.36 16.72
N GLU A 513 -18.30 -16.83 16.56
CA GLU A 513 -17.15 -16.00 16.23
C GLU A 513 -17.28 -15.51 14.77
N PHE A 514 -18.11 -14.50 14.55
CA PHE A 514 -18.03 -13.71 13.31
C PHE A 514 -16.78 -12.84 13.39
N ALA A 515 -15.69 -13.36 12.83
CA ALA A 515 -14.43 -12.63 12.71
C ALA A 515 -14.61 -11.44 11.76
N VAL A 516 -14.43 -10.22 12.27
CA VAL A 516 -14.43 -8.97 11.51
C VAL A 516 -13.19 -8.18 11.92
N GLY A 517 -12.39 -7.72 10.95
CA GLY A 517 -11.17 -6.92 11.14
C GLY A 517 -9.89 -7.70 11.51
N GLN A 518 -8.95 -7.85 10.58
CA GLN A 518 -7.61 -8.42 10.86
C GLN A 518 -6.44 -7.82 10.05
N ARG A 519 -6.61 -6.71 9.32
CA ARG A 519 -5.55 -6.05 8.54
C ARG A 519 -4.30 -5.81 9.38
N TYR A 520 -4.49 -5.33 10.61
CA TYR A 520 -3.41 -5.19 11.57
C TYR A 520 -2.85 -6.54 12.03
N SER A 521 -3.65 -7.53 12.47
CA SER A 521 -3.10 -8.78 13.04
C SER A 521 -2.31 -9.64 12.05
N VAL A 522 -2.65 -9.64 10.75
CA VAL A 522 -1.82 -10.28 9.71
C VAL A 522 -0.43 -9.62 9.66
N MET A 523 -0.39 -8.29 9.68
CA MET A 523 0.86 -7.54 9.61
C MET A 523 1.71 -7.69 10.87
N LEU A 524 1.07 -7.69 12.04
CA LEU A 524 1.69 -7.84 13.36
C LEU A 524 2.25 -9.25 13.66
N SER A 525 1.92 -10.25 12.83
CA SER A 525 2.31 -11.66 13.02
C SER A 525 3.39 -12.15 12.05
N ARG A 526 3.73 -11.39 11.01
CA ARG A 526 4.69 -11.79 9.96
C ARG A 526 6.06 -11.19 10.20
N ASP A 527 7.10 -11.99 10.00
CA ASP A 527 8.48 -11.50 9.98
C ASP A 527 8.72 -10.61 8.74
N ILE A 528 9.31 -9.45 8.97
CA ILE A 528 9.68 -8.47 7.96
C ILE A 528 10.93 -8.94 7.20
N ASP A 529 11.85 -9.62 7.88
CA ASP A 529 13.13 -10.05 7.30
C ASP A 529 12.95 -11.24 6.33
N GLN A 530 11.87 -12.03 6.44
CA GLN A 530 11.56 -13.17 5.56
C GLN A 530 11.48 -12.77 4.07
N ILE A 531 11.93 -13.66 3.17
CA ILE A 531 11.87 -13.46 1.72
C ILE A 531 10.48 -13.82 1.18
N ALA A 532 10.05 -13.13 0.12
CA ALA A 532 8.77 -13.32 -0.53
C ALA A 532 8.74 -14.54 -1.47
N ASP A 533 8.83 -15.75 -0.92
CA ASP A 533 8.83 -17.03 -1.68
C ASP A 533 7.46 -17.42 -2.28
N ASN A 534 6.48 -16.51 -2.33
CA ASN A 534 5.14 -16.78 -2.86
C ASN A 534 5.08 -16.63 -4.39
N VAL A 535 4.23 -17.43 -5.01
CA VAL A 535 3.84 -17.27 -6.40
C VAL A 535 3.12 -15.92 -6.55
N ARG A 536 3.60 -15.07 -7.45
CA ARG A 536 2.95 -13.77 -7.72
C ARG A 536 1.58 -13.99 -8.33
N GLN A 537 0.60 -13.28 -7.80
CA GLN A 537 -0.79 -13.30 -8.26
C GLN A 537 -1.07 -12.18 -9.28
N THR A 538 -0.56 -10.98 -9.06
CA THR A 538 -0.86 -9.76 -9.86
C THR A 538 -0.19 -9.81 -11.22
N THR A 539 -0.93 -9.52 -12.29
CA THR A 539 -0.44 -9.55 -13.68
C THR A 539 0.48 -8.37 -14.00
N ILE A 540 1.60 -8.61 -14.67
CA ILE A 540 2.48 -7.56 -15.20
C ILE A 540 2.36 -7.51 -16.72
N VAL A 541 2.07 -6.32 -17.22
CA VAL A 541 1.98 -5.99 -18.65
C VAL A 541 3.16 -5.09 -19.02
N CYS A 542 3.92 -5.46 -20.06
CA CYS A 542 5.09 -4.69 -20.49
C CYS A 542 4.87 -4.11 -21.88
N THR A 543 5.02 -2.80 -22.03
CA THR A 543 5.00 -2.14 -23.35
C THR A 543 6.26 -2.49 -24.13
N LEU A 544 6.09 -3.04 -25.34
CA LEU A 544 7.14 -3.53 -26.22
C LEU A 544 8.24 -2.48 -26.44
N GLY A 545 9.48 -2.87 -26.14
CA GLY A 545 10.64 -2.00 -26.26
C GLY A 545 11.60 -2.35 -27.39
N LYS A 546 12.35 -1.34 -27.82
CA LYS A 546 13.38 -1.49 -28.87
C LYS A 546 14.49 -2.46 -28.47
N SER A 547 14.79 -2.55 -27.18
CA SER A 547 15.88 -3.34 -26.58
C SER A 547 15.59 -4.85 -26.46
N TRP A 548 14.32 -5.28 -26.48
CA TRP A 548 13.95 -6.68 -26.22
C TRP A 548 12.98 -7.30 -27.24
N LYS A 549 12.76 -6.66 -28.38
CA LYS A 549 11.92 -7.14 -29.49
C LYS A 549 12.37 -8.45 -30.21
N THR A 550 13.39 -9.14 -29.72
CA THR A 550 13.82 -10.46 -30.26
C THR A 550 13.18 -11.60 -29.47
N LYS A 551 13.25 -12.83 -29.98
CA LYS A 551 12.73 -14.02 -29.29
C LYS A 551 13.38 -14.21 -27.91
N GLU A 552 14.69 -14.02 -27.81
CA GLU A 552 15.46 -14.11 -26.56
C GLU A 552 15.14 -12.94 -25.61
N GLY A 553 14.88 -11.74 -26.16
CA GLY A 553 14.46 -10.58 -25.38
C GLY A 553 13.08 -10.78 -24.74
N ILE A 554 12.11 -11.26 -25.52
CA ILE A 554 10.77 -11.65 -25.04
C ILE A 554 10.89 -12.71 -23.95
N LEU A 555 11.70 -13.75 -24.17
CA LEU A 555 11.89 -14.83 -23.19
C LEU A 555 12.50 -14.33 -21.87
N LYS A 556 13.50 -13.44 -21.91
CA LYS A 556 14.05 -12.79 -20.71
C LYS A 556 13.02 -11.94 -19.97
N MET A 557 12.13 -11.25 -20.68
CA MET A 557 11.06 -10.47 -20.06
C MET A 557 10.00 -11.37 -19.41
N MET A 558 9.69 -12.53 -20.01
CA MET A 558 8.82 -13.55 -19.40
C MET A 558 9.47 -14.13 -18.14
N ASP A 559 10.75 -14.53 -18.20
CA ASP A 559 11.50 -15.05 -17.04
C ASP A 559 11.64 -14.01 -15.91
N ALA A 560 11.58 -12.71 -16.22
CA ALA A 560 11.54 -11.62 -15.24
C ALA A 560 10.15 -11.36 -14.65
N GLY A 561 9.08 -11.88 -15.25
CA GLY A 561 7.69 -11.75 -14.75
C GLY A 561 6.65 -11.20 -15.72
N MET A 562 6.96 -10.90 -16.98
CA MET A 562 5.95 -10.43 -17.95
C MET A 562 4.89 -11.49 -18.25
N ASN A 563 3.61 -11.17 -18.05
CA ASN A 563 2.46 -12.02 -18.41
C ASN A 563 1.81 -11.63 -19.74
N ILE A 564 1.80 -10.33 -20.04
CA ILE A 564 1.16 -9.76 -21.24
C ILE A 564 2.14 -8.78 -21.90
N MET A 565 2.32 -8.92 -23.20
CA MET A 565 3.07 -7.96 -24.03
C MET A 565 2.10 -6.94 -24.62
N LEU A 566 2.27 -5.65 -24.28
CA LEU A 566 1.49 -4.55 -24.86
C LEU A 566 2.23 -3.96 -26.07
N ILE A 567 1.58 -3.97 -27.23
CA ILE A 567 2.10 -3.36 -28.46
C ILE A 567 1.39 -2.01 -28.65
N ASN A 568 2.13 -0.90 -28.50
CA ASN A 568 1.60 0.42 -28.81
C ASN A 568 1.64 0.66 -30.33
N LEU A 569 0.46 0.71 -30.96
CA LEU A 569 0.30 0.83 -32.41
C LEU A 569 0.70 2.21 -32.96
N SER A 570 0.72 3.26 -32.15
CA SER A 570 1.21 4.58 -32.59
C SER A 570 2.73 4.64 -32.77
N MET A 571 3.47 3.78 -32.06
CA MET A 571 4.95 3.79 -32.03
C MET A 571 5.58 2.60 -32.75
N THR A 572 4.84 1.51 -32.97
CA THR A 572 5.38 0.23 -33.47
C THR A 572 5.02 0.00 -34.95
N PRO A 573 6.00 -0.08 -35.86
CA PRO A 573 5.79 -0.48 -37.25
C PRO A 573 5.08 -1.84 -37.40
N ARG A 574 4.16 -1.94 -38.37
CA ARG A 574 3.29 -3.13 -38.56
C ARG A 574 4.05 -4.43 -38.85
N ASP A 575 5.21 -4.34 -39.50
CA ASP A 575 6.15 -5.43 -39.75
C ASP A 575 6.77 -5.95 -38.45
N ILE A 576 7.23 -5.04 -37.57
CA ILE A 576 7.74 -5.39 -36.23
C ILE A 576 6.63 -6.03 -35.39
N CYS A 577 5.40 -5.48 -35.41
CA CYS A 577 4.24 -6.08 -34.72
C CYS A 577 4.03 -7.54 -35.14
N LYS A 578 4.06 -7.84 -36.44
CA LYS A 578 3.90 -9.21 -36.96
C LYS A 578 5.05 -10.13 -36.51
N ALA A 579 6.29 -9.64 -36.54
CA ALA A 579 7.45 -10.43 -36.13
C ALA A 579 7.40 -10.81 -34.64
N VAL A 580 7.12 -9.86 -33.74
CA VAL A 580 7.05 -10.16 -32.29
C VAL A 580 5.87 -11.05 -31.92
N ILE A 581 4.73 -10.93 -32.63
CA ILE A 581 3.60 -11.86 -32.48
C ILE A 581 4.02 -13.28 -32.91
N HIS A 582 4.76 -13.43 -34.01
CA HIS A 582 5.29 -14.74 -34.42
C HIS A 582 6.19 -15.33 -33.34
N TYR A 583 7.19 -14.58 -32.86
CA TYR A 583 8.11 -15.05 -31.82
C TYR A 583 7.38 -15.46 -30.53
N ALA A 584 6.38 -14.70 -30.09
CA ALA A 584 5.55 -15.05 -28.94
C ALA A 584 4.82 -16.39 -29.12
N ARG A 585 4.21 -16.63 -30.29
CA ARG A 585 3.50 -17.89 -30.59
C ARG A 585 4.43 -19.07 -30.87
N GLU A 586 5.67 -18.80 -31.23
CA GLU A 586 6.73 -19.80 -31.38
C GLU A 586 7.21 -20.29 -29.99
N ILE A 587 7.47 -19.37 -29.06
CA ILE A 587 7.83 -19.68 -27.64
C ILE A 587 6.71 -20.48 -26.95
N GLU A 588 5.45 -20.13 -27.17
CA GLU A 588 4.30 -20.90 -26.65
C GLU A 588 4.33 -22.36 -27.13
N LYS A 589 4.60 -22.61 -28.43
CA LYS A 589 4.62 -23.96 -29.00
C LYS A 589 5.85 -24.77 -28.59
N GLU A 590 7.02 -24.15 -28.53
CA GLU A 590 8.27 -24.80 -28.12
C GLU A 590 8.26 -25.25 -26.65
N SER A 591 7.41 -24.62 -25.83
CA SER A 591 7.22 -24.97 -24.42
C SER A 591 6.03 -25.90 -24.15
N ASP A 592 5.40 -26.47 -25.19
CA ASP A 592 4.11 -27.17 -25.12
C ASP A 592 3.05 -26.40 -24.30
N TYR A 593 2.97 -25.09 -24.55
CA TYR A 593 2.11 -24.12 -23.86
C TYR A 593 2.37 -23.98 -22.34
N ALA A 594 3.48 -24.48 -21.82
CA ALA A 594 3.92 -24.20 -20.44
C ALA A 594 4.30 -22.73 -20.22
N ARG A 595 4.67 -21.99 -21.28
CA ARG A 595 4.99 -20.56 -21.24
C ARG A 595 4.01 -19.76 -22.12
N LEU A 596 2.86 -19.40 -21.56
CA LEU A 596 1.83 -18.57 -22.23
C LEU A 596 2.19 -17.08 -22.20
N LEU A 597 1.86 -16.35 -23.27
CA LEU A 597 2.02 -14.89 -23.35
C LEU A 597 0.78 -14.22 -23.97
N GLY A 598 0.08 -13.41 -23.17
CA GLY A 598 -1.01 -12.58 -23.68
C GLY A 598 -0.46 -11.46 -24.58
N ILE A 599 -1.18 -11.09 -25.65
CA ILE A 599 -0.81 -9.95 -26.49
C ILE A 599 -1.93 -8.92 -26.50
N ALA A 600 -1.63 -7.74 -25.95
CA ALA A 600 -2.50 -6.58 -26.01
C ALA A 600 -2.03 -5.62 -27.11
N MET A 601 -2.97 -5.03 -27.85
CA MET A 601 -2.71 -3.83 -28.64
C MET A 601 -3.33 -2.62 -27.97
N ASP A 602 -2.51 -1.59 -27.81
CA ASP A 602 -3.01 -0.26 -27.50
C ASP A 602 -3.58 0.35 -28.77
N MET A 603 -4.91 0.36 -28.89
CA MET A 603 -5.59 1.13 -29.93
C MET A 603 -5.63 2.59 -29.48
N THR A 604 -4.49 3.25 -29.67
CA THR A 604 -4.45 4.70 -29.70
C THR A 604 -5.40 5.19 -30.78
N ALA A 605 -6.25 6.14 -30.41
CA ALA A 605 -6.65 7.16 -31.34
C ALA A 605 -5.35 7.74 -31.94
N ALA A 606 -5.11 7.51 -33.23
CA ALA A 606 -3.81 7.77 -33.84
C ALA A 606 -3.36 9.22 -33.62
N PRO A 607 -2.24 9.46 -32.92
CA PRO A 607 -1.88 10.80 -32.47
C PRO A 607 -1.53 11.68 -33.66
N VAL A 608 -2.15 12.85 -33.70
CA VAL A 608 -1.95 13.85 -34.75
C VAL A 608 -0.64 14.57 -34.47
N ARG A 609 0.45 14.02 -34.97
CA ARG A 609 1.80 14.58 -34.80
C ARG A 609 2.07 15.67 -35.84
N THR A 610 2.79 16.70 -35.42
CA THR A 610 3.32 17.73 -36.32
C THR A 610 4.45 17.17 -37.20
N GLY A 611 4.72 17.83 -38.33
CA GLY A 611 5.92 17.58 -39.13
C GLY A 611 7.19 18.14 -38.49
N ILE A 612 8.33 17.82 -39.09
CA ILE A 612 9.64 18.33 -38.68
C ILE A 612 9.82 19.74 -39.28
N PHE A 613 10.27 20.68 -38.45
CA PHE A 613 10.57 22.06 -38.87
C PHE A 613 11.85 22.15 -39.71
N GLU A 614 12.01 23.20 -40.52
CA GLU A 614 13.20 23.38 -41.38
C GLU A 614 14.53 23.47 -40.61
N GLY A 615 14.50 23.75 -39.30
CA GLY A 615 15.67 23.67 -38.41
C GLY A 615 16.05 22.25 -37.94
N GLY A 616 15.32 21.22 -38.35
CA GLY A 616 15.52 19.82 -37.94
C GLY A 616 14.74 19.39 -36.70
N PRO A 617 14.90 18.13 -36.23
CA PRO A 617 14.09 17.55 -35.16
C PRO A 617 14.38 18.11 -33.75
N SER A 618 15.44 18.91 -33.59
CA SER A 618 15.81 19.60 -32.34
C SER A 618 15.53 21.11 -32.38
N TYR A 619 14.75 21.59 -33.36
CA TYR A 619 14.41 22.99 -33.50
C TYR A 619 13.07 23.31 -32.80
N GLU A 620 13.11 24.28 -31.89
CA GLU A 620 11.93 24.79 -31.19
C GLU A 620 11.36 26.02 -31.93
N ALA A 621 10.08 25.99 -32.28
CA ALA A 621 9.41 27.04 -33.01
C ALA A 621 8.58 27.95 -32.09
N THR A 622 8.95 29.23 -31.97
CA THR A 622 8.18 30.20 -31.17
C THR A 622 6.98 30.75 -31.95
N LEU A 623 5.77 30.46 -31.46
CA LEU A 623 4.52 31.00 -32.01
C LEU A 623 4.11 32.27 -31.25
N LYS A 624 3.81 33.35 -31.99
CA LYS A 624 3.37 34.63 -31.40
C LYS A 624 1.86 34.65 -31.20
N GLU A 625 1.41 35.22 -30.09
CA GLU A 625 -0.01 35.39 -29.79
C GLU A 625 -0.74 36.17 -30.89
N GLY A 626 -1.91 35.69 -31.33
CA GLY A 626 -2.68 36.28 -32.42
C GLY A 626 -2.17 35.98 -33.85
N ALA A 627 -1.05 35.28 -34.02
CA ALA A 627 -0.55 34.90 -35.34
C ALA A 627 -1.49 33.90 -36.05
N ARG A 628 -1.52 33.95 -37.39
CA ARG A 628 -2.25 32.97 -38.21
C ARG A 628 -1.34 31.80 -38.55
N VAL A 629 -1.68 30.62 -38.05
CA VAL A 629 -0.98 29.36 -38.32
C VAL A 629 -1.88 28.48 -39.19
N THR A 630 -1.32 27.89 -40.23
CA THR A 630 -2.02 26.99 -41.15
C THR A 630 -1.63 25.55 -40.84
N LEU A 631 -2.59 24.72 -40.46
CA LEU A 631 -2.39 23.28 -40.31
C LEU A 631 -2.63 22.61 -41.67
N THR A 632 -1.62 21.96 -42.24
CA THR A 632 -1.67 21.38 -43.61
C THR A 632 -1.54 19.86 -43.61
N LEU A 633 -2.17 19.23 -44.60
CA LEU A 633 -2.03 17.79 -44.92
C LEU A 633 -1.01 17.51 -46.03
N ASP A 634 -0.44 18.55 -46.62
CA ASP A 634 0.50 18.40 -47.73
C ASP A 634 1.83 17.81 -47.22
N ASP A 635 2.10 16.56 -47.59
CA ASP A 635 3.33 15.80 -47.29
C ASP A 635 4.60 16.58 -47.73
N HIS A 636 4.52 17.59 -48.61
CA HIS A 636 5.63 18.50 -48.91
C HIS A 636 6.19 19.23 -47.67
N TYR A 637 5.32 19.58 -46.71
CA TYR A 637 5.69 20.33 -45.50
C TYR A 637 6.12 19.44 -44.33
N LYS A 638 6.04 18.11 -44.49
CA LYS A 638 6.38 17.11 -43.46
C LYS A 638 7.78 17.22 -42.87
N PHE A 639 8.73 17.71 -43.66
CA PHE A 639 10.12 18.00 -43.24
C PHE A 639 10.49 19.47 -43.43
N LYS A 640 9.48 20.34 -43.59
CA LYS A 640 9.61 21.77 -43.85
C LYS A 640 8.55 22.59 -43.10
N CYS A 641 8.24 22.23 -41.87
CA CYS A 641 7.32 23.03 -41.06
C CYS A 641 7.96 24.39 -40.74
N THR A 642 7.13 25.42 -40.69
CA THR A 642 7.48 26.78 -40.28
C THR A 642 6.48 27.27 -39.23
N PRO A 643 6.76 28.35 -38.48
CA PRO A 643 5.79 28.92 -37.53
C PRO A 643 4.45 29.34 -38.17
N GLU A 644 4.38 29.48 -39.50
CA GLU A 644 3.20 29.90 -40.26
C GLU A 644 2.46 28.70 -40.90
N ILE A 645 3.17 27.62 -41.24
CA ILE A 645 2.63 26.41 -41.88
C ILE A 645 3.18 25.17 -41.17
N ILE A 646 2.29 24.45 -40.48
CA ILE A 646 2.62 23.23 -39.74
C ILE A 646 1.92 22.05 -40.40
N PHE A 647 2.69 21.08 -40.90
CA PHE A 647 2.14 19.81 -41.34
C PHE A 647 1.57 19.04 -40.15
N ILE A 648 0.38 18.46 -40.30
CA ILE A 648 -0.23 17.56 -39.32
C ILE A 648 -0.51 16.20 -39.94
N ASN A 649 0.03 15.15 -39.33
CA ASN A 649 -0.10 13.78 -39.83
C ASN A 649 -1.47 13.19 -39.44
N THR A 650 -2.49 13.40 -40.27
CA THR A 650 -3.84 12.86 -40.07
C THR A 650 -4.10 11.57 -40.84
N LYS A 651 -3.07 10.88 -41.36
CA LYS A 651 -3.15 9.65 -42.18
C LYS A 651 -4.10 8.55 -41.64
N TYR A 652 -4.37 8.56 -40.35
CA TYR A 652 -5.19 7.60 -39.62
C TYR A 652 -6.51 8.17 -39.08
N PHE A 653 -6.60 9.49 -38.93
CA PHE A 653 -7.85 10.22 -38.69
C PHE A 653 -7.95 11.41 -39.62
N PRO A 654 -8.17 11.17 -40.90
CA PRO A 654 -8.43 12.28 -41.78
C PRO A 654 -9.76 12.96 -41.37
N GLN A 655 -10.71 12.21 -40.73
CA GLN A 655 -11.92 12.71 -40.04
C GLN A 655 -11.67 13.69 -38.90
N LEU A 656 -10.45 13.71 -38.33
CA LEU A 656 -10.08 14.64 -37.26
C LEU A 656 -10.44 16.06 -37.65
N ILE A 657 -10.02 16.47 -38.84
CA ILE A 657 -10.17 17.87 -39.17
C ILE A 657 -11.70 18.09 -39.39
N GLN A 658 -12.46 17.16 -40.02
CA GLN A 658 -13.91 17.31 -40.28
C GLN A 658 -14.75 17.44 -39.00
N SER A 659 -14.24 17.03 -37.84
CA SER A 659 -14.88 17.28 -36.55
C SER A 659 -14.67 18.71 -36.03
N LEU A 660 -13.63 19.41 -36.50
CA LEU A 660 -13.29 20.77 -36.11
C LEU A 660 -14.19 21.79 -36.82
N ARG A 661 -14.81 22.64 -36.02
CA ARG A 661 -15.67 23.75 -36.45
C ARG A 661 -14.93 25.08 -36.30
N LYS A 662 -15.43 26.07 -37.02
CA LYS A 662 -14.94 27.45 -36.91
C LYS A 662 -15.16 27.99 -35.50
N GLY A 663 -14.10 28.04 -34.70
CA GLY A 663 -14.12 28.46 -33.29
C GLY A 663 -13.57 27.42 -32.30
N ASP A 664 -13.40 26.16 -32.71
CA ASP A 664 -12.89 25.10 -31.84
C ASP A 664 -11.41 25.31 -31.50
N ARG A 665 -10.98 24.84 -30.32
CA ARG A 665 -9.59 24.91 -29.86
C ARG A 665 -8.80 23.65 -30.21
N VAL A 666 -7.61 23.82 -30.78
CA VAL A 666 -6.65 22.74 -31.03
C VAL A 666 -5.41 22.98 -30.19
N TYR A 667 -4.97 21.94 -29.47
CA TYR A 667 -3.79 22.00 -28.61
C TYR A 667 -2.60 21.32 -29.27
N LEU A 668 -1.42 21.90 -29.12
CA LEU A 668 -0.13 21.34 -29.53
C LEU A 668 0.74 21.12 -28.29
N ASP A 669 1.63 20.12 -28.37
CA ASP A 669 2.60 19.74 -27.34
C ASP A 669 1.99 19.58 -25.94
N ASP A 670 1.13 18.57 -25.80
CA ASP A 670 0.41 18.16 -24.58
C ASP A 670 -0.30 19.31 -23.82
N GLY A 671 -0.66 20.37 -24.55
CA GLY A 671 -1.42 21.52 -24.04
C GLY A 671 -0.64 22.83 -23.94
N GLN A 672 0.67 22.84 -24.23
CA GLN A 672 1.50 24.04 -24.10
C GLN A 672 1.09 25.19 -25.04
N VAL A 673 0.56 24.90 -26.24
CA VAL A 673 0.09 25.91 -27.20
C VAL A 673 -1.34 25.62 -27.64
N SER A 674 -2.18 26.65 -27.81
CA SER A 674 -3.56 26.50 -28.28
C SER A 674 -3.87 27.39 -29.51
N LEU A 675 -4.62 26.84 -30.47
CA LEU A 675 -5.01 27.44 -31.76
C LEU A 675 -6.56 27.46 -31.92
N ILE A 676 -7.09 28.19 -32.92
CA ILE A 676 -8.55 28.27 -33.22
C ILE A 676 -8.85 27.98 -34.72
N VAL A 677 -9.80 27.06 -35.02
CA VAL A 677 -9.94 26.34 -36.33
C VAL A 677 -10.95 26.91 -37.36
N LYS A 678 -10.95 26.37 -38.62
CA LYS A 678 -11.75 26.70 -39.86
C LYS A 678 -12.24 25.50 -40.77
N ASP A 679 -11.56 25.04 -41.87
CA ASP A 679 -12.21 24.32 -43.04
C ASP A 679 -11.45 23.05 -43.65
N VAL A 680 -12.10 21.97 -44.21
CA VAL A 680 -11.58 20.53 -44.20
C VAL A 680 -12.08 19.32 -45.17
N GLU A 681 -11.27 18.24 -45.58
CA GLU A 681 -11.59 16.86 -46.27
C GLU A 681 -10.70 15.50 -45.97
N LEU A 682 -10.72 14.30 -46.70
CA LEU A 682 -10.55 12.86 -46.08
C LEU A 682 -10.05 11.38 -46.64
N ASP A 683 -9.87 10.31 -45.73
CA ASP A 683 -10.01 8.73 -45.64
C ASP A 683 -8.90 7.55 -45.27
N CYS A 684 -9.18 6.35 -44.59
CA CYS A 684 -8.21 5.27 -43.97
C CYS A 684 -8.60 3.72 -43.53
N ILE A 685 -7.71 2.70 -43.12
CA ILE A 685 -7.96 1.15 -42.83
C ILE A 685 -7.05 0.18 -41.83
N ASN A 686 -7.24 -1.21 -41.67
CA ASN A 686 -7.23 -2.21 -40.45
C ASN A 686 -6.26 -3.52 -40.19
N CYS A 687 -6.31 -4.31 -39.02
CA CYS A 687 -5.57 -5.60 -38.52
C CYS A 687 -6.23 -6.46 -37.30
N MET A 688 -5.63 -7.59 -36.72
CA MET A 688 -6.18 -8.54 -35.64
C MET A 688 -5.34 -8.79 -34.31
N VAL A 689 -5.96 -9.15 -33.13
CA VAL A 689 -5.32 -9.39 -31.76
C VAL A 689 -6.11 -10.18 -30.66
N ASP A 690 -5.48 -10.56 -29.50
CA ASP A 690 -6.13 -11.13 -28.28
C ASP A 690 -6.84 -10.06 -27.41
N TYR A 691 -6.13 -9.00 -26.97
CA TYR A 691 -6.68 -7.90 -26.17
C TYR A 691 -6.58 -6.57 -26.92
N VAL A 692 -7.57 -5.70 -26.70
CA VAL A 692 -7.61 -4.34 -27.26
C VAL A 692 -7.89 -3.34 -26.14
N PHE A 693 -6.99 -2.38 -25.96
CA PHE A 693 -7.20 -1.24 -25.07
C PHE A 693 -7.74 -0.07 -25.92
N THR A 694 -8.94 0.42 -25.60
CA THR A 694 -9.62 1.51 -26.33
C THR A 694 -9.34 2.85 -25.67
N SER A 695 -8.61 3.76 -26.36
CA SER A 695 -8.44 5.14 -25.92
C SER A 695 -9.72 5.97 -26.04
N PHE A 696 -9.86 6.96 -25.18
CA PHE A 696 -10.98 7.91 -25.06
C PHE A 696 -12.35 7.24 -24.99
N ALA A 697 -12.46 6.16 -24.21
CA ALA A 697 -13.71 5.42 -24.04
C ALA A 697 -14.68 6.14 -23.09
N GLU A 698 -15.45 7.10 -23.62
CA GLU A 698 -16.37 7.93 -22.81
C GLU A 698 -17.73 7.28 -22.56
N ASN A 699 -18.14 6.32 -23.40
CA ASN A 699 -19.46 5.68 -23.32
C ASN A 699 -19.45 4.24 -23.86
N SER A 700 -20.53 3.51 -23.56
CA SER A 700 -20.74 2.12 -24.00
C SER A 700 -20.85 1.96 -25.54
N ILE A 701 -21.24 3.01 -26.27
CA ILE A 701 -21.38 2.99 -27.74
C ILE A 701 -19.99 2.80 -28.39
N MET A 702 -18.96 3.51 -27.90
CA MET A 702 -17.58 3.36 -28.38
C MET A 702 -17.04 1.94 -28.17
N ILE A 703 -17.32 1.34 -27.01
CA ILE A 703 -16.93 -0.05 -26.70
C ILE A 703 -17.64 -1.05 -27.62
N ASN A 704 -18.95 -0.87 -27.86
CA ASN A 704 -19.71 -1.69 -28.78
C ASN A 704 -19.25 -1.53 -30.24
N LEU A 705 -18.86 -0.32 -30.65
CA LEU A 705 -18.29 -0.06 -31.98
C LEU A 705 -16.93 -0.79 -32.16
N ALA A 706 -16.06 -0.77 -31.15
CA ALA A 706 -14.84 -1.58 -31.15
C ALA A 706 -15.18 -3.08 -31.26
N ARG A 707 -16.09 -3.59 -30.41
CA ARG A 707 -16.51 -5.01 -30.43
C ARG A 707 -17.09 -5.45 -31.78
N ASN A 708 -17.85 -4.61 -32.47
CA ASN A 708 -18.41 -4.89 -33.79
C ASN A 708 -17.37 -4.96 -34.92
N ASN A 709 -16.20 -4.33 -34.74
CA ASN A 709 -15.12 -4.29 -35.74
C ASN A 709 -13.97 -5.28 -35.43
N LEU A 710 -14.05 -5.99 -34.30
CA LEU A 710 -13.05 -6.95 -33.85
C LEU A 710 -13.59 -8.39 -33.93
N PRO A 711 -12.72 -9.41 -34.00
CA PRO A 711 -13.14 -10.80 -33.84
C PRO A 711 -13.84 -10.99 -32.49
N GLY A 712 -14.95 -11.73 -32.46
CA GLY A 712 -15.74 -11.96 -31.23
C GLY A 712 -14.99 -12.68 -30.10
N THR A 713 -13.79 -13.21 -30.37
CA THR A 713 -12.86 -13.76 -29.38
C THR A 713 -12.05 -12.69 -28.65
N THR A 714 -11.83 -11.51 -29.25
CA THR A 714 -10.96 -10.45 -28.73
C THR A 714 -11.59 -9.74 -27.52
N LYS A 715 -10.81 -9.52 -26.46
CA LYS A 715 -11.26 -8.84 -25.24
C LYS A 715 -11.04 -7.33 -25.31
N VAL A 716 -12.12 -6.56 -25.08
CA VAL A 716 -12.10 -5.09 -25.21
C VAL A 716 -12.06 -4.43 -23.83
N PHE A 717 -10.99 -3.69 -23.56
CA PHE A 717 -10.78 -2.93 -22.33
C PHE A 717 -11.02 -1.44 -22.57
N ALA A 718 -11.77 -0.80 -21.67
CA ALA A 718 -12.01 0.64 -21.68
C ALA A 718 -10.84 1.37 -20.99
N LYS A 719 -10.16 2.30 -21.67
CA LYS A 719 -9.20 3.21 -21.01
C LYS A 719 -9.96 4.42 -20.46
N LEU A 720 -9.85 4.62 -19.15
CA LEU A 720 -10.43 5.76 -18.46
C LEU A 720 -9.44 6.92 -18.48
N GLU A 721 -9.70 7.89 -19.37
CA GLU A 721 -8.81 9.02 -19.66
C GLU A 721 -9.51 10.38 -19.42
N THR A 722 -10.85 10.44 -19.43
CA THR A 722 -11.66 11.68 -19.30
C THR A 722 -12.58 11.68 -18.08
N ARG A 723 -13.12 12.86 -17.72
CA ARG A 723 -14.08 13.02 -16.62
C ARG A 723 -15.43 12.38 -16.97
N GLU A 724 -15.81 12.44 -18.24
CA GLU A 724 -17.01 11.86 -18.83
C GLU A 724 -17.00 10.34 -18.68
N ALA A 725 -15.85 9.69 -18.88
CA ALA A 725 -15.68 8.26 -18.66
C ALA A 725 -15.90 7.86 -17.17
N ILE A 726 -15.55 8.74 -16.22
CA ILE A 726 -15.82 8.50 -14.79
C ILE A 726 -17.31 8.66 -14.45
N LEU A 727 -18.00 9.61 -15.09
CA LEU A 727 -19.46 9.78 -14.93
C LEU A 727 -20.23 8.57 -15.49
N ASN A 728 -19.77 8.01 -16.61
CA ASN A 728 -20.38 6.85 -17.28
C ASN A 728 -19.76 5.50 -16.85
N LEU A 729 -19.08 5.44 -15.70
CA LEU A 729 -18.28 4.29 -15.29
C LEU A 729 -19.07 2.97 -15.25
N HIS A 730 -20.32 3.00 -14.77
CA HIS A 730 -21.15 1.78 -14.66
C HIS A 730 -21.54 1.20 -16.03
N ASP A 731 -21.84 2.06 -17.00
CA ASP A 731 -22.15 1.67 -18.38
C ASP A 731 -20.91 1.11 -19.09
N LEU A 732 -19.74 1.71 -18.84
CA LEU A 732 -18.45 1.23 -19.36
C LEU A 732 -18.08 -0.14 -18.78
N ILE A 733 -18.21 -0.33 -17.47
CA ILE A 733 -18.00 -1.63 -16.79
C ILE A 733 -18.92 -2.72 -17.36
N SER A 734 -20.18 -2.37 -17.63
CA SER A 734 -21.16 -3.29 -18.19
C SER A 734 -20.84 -3.66 -19.65
N ALA A 735 -20.38 -2.69 -20.45
CA ALA A 735 -20.06 -2.89 -21.85
C ALA A 735 -18.71 -3.59 -22.09
N SER A 736 -17.67 -3.28 -21.32
CA SER A 736 -16.30 -3.77 -21.55
C SER A 736 -16.05 -5.17 -20.98
N ASP A 737 -14.96 -5.80 -21.41
CA ASP A 737 -14.43 -7.02 -20.82
C ASP A 737 -13.47 -6.74 -19.64
N GLY A 738 -13.08 -5.49 -19.44
CA GLY A 738 -12.17 -5.02 -18.40
C GLY A 738 -11.87 -3.52 -18.53
N LEU A 739 -11.07 -2.96 -17.62
CA LEU A 739 -10.79 -1.51 -17.56
C LEU A 739 -9.31 -1.22 -17.34
N VAL A 740 -8.87 -0.07 -17.83
CA VAL A 740 -7.51 0.46 -17.69
C VAL A 740 -7.59 1.88 -17.14
N ILE A 741 -7.01 2.11 -15.96
CA ILE A 741 -6.97 3.41 -15.29
C ILE A 741 -5.71 4.14 -15.74
N ARG A 742 -5.87 5.17 -16.58
CA ARG A 742 -4.74 5.95 -17.10
C ARG A 742 -4.51 7.19 -16.25
N ARG A 743 -3.52 7.08 -15.36
CA ARG A 743 -3.38 8.04 -14.25
C ARG A 743 -2.90 9.40 -14.70
N SER A 744 -2.08 9.47 -15.74
CA SER A 744 -1.56 10.73 -16.29
C SER A 744 -2.68 11.60 -16.88
N ASP A 745 -3.53 11.03 -17.72
CA ASP A 745 -4.66 11.70 -18.39
C ASP A 745 -5.73 12.15 -17.38
N LEU A 746 -6.12 11.26 -16.45
CA LEU A 746 -7.05 11.61 -15.37
C LEU A 746 -6.46 12.73 -14.47
N ALA A 747 -5.15 12.77 -14.32
CA ALA A 747 -4.41 13.81 -13.60
C ALA A 747 -4.30 15.15 -14.34
N MET A 748 -4.71 15.24 -15.61
CA MET A 748 -4.96 16.51 -16.30
C MET A 748 -6.38 17.04 -16.03
N GLN A 749 -7.35 16.15 -15.80
CA GLN A 749 -8.76 16.46 -15.58
C GLN A 749 -9.10 16.74 -14.11
N TYR A 750 -8.37 16.12 -13.18
CA TYR A 750 -8.58 16.19 -11.73
C TYR A 750 -7.32 16.71 -11.01
N THR A 751 -7.53 17.29 -9.83
CA THR A 751 -6.45 17.80 -8.98
C THR A 751 -5.65 16.64 -8.32
N PRO A 752 -4.34 16.84 -8.01
CA PRO A 752 -3.46 15.80 -7.46
C PRO A 752 -4.08 14.97 -6.34
N GLU A 753 -4.65 15.66 -5.36
CA GLU A 753 -5.23 15.14 -4.13
C GLU A 753 -6.50 14.29 -4.34
N LYS A 754 -6.99 14.14 -5.58
CA LYS A 754 -8.15 13.30 -5.91
C LYS A 754 -7.81 12.01 -6.66
N ILE A 755 -6.59 11.88 -7.21
CA ILE A 755 -6.23 10.76 -8.09
C ILE A 755 -6.17 9.43 -7.33
N PHE A 756 -5.58 9.40 -6.13
CA PHE A 756 -5.52 8.17 -5.32
C PHE A 756 -6.92 7.67 -4.95
N LYS A 757 -7.86 8.59 -4.66
CA LYS A 757 -9.25 8.29 -4.31
C LYS A 757 -10.02 7.79 -5.53
N LEU A 758 -9.82 8.41 -6.68
CA LEU A 758 -10.40 7.99 -7.95
C LEU A 758 -9.92 6.59 -8.38
N GLN A 759 -8.64 6.28 -8.20
CA GLN A 759 -8.10 4.93 -8.43
C GLN A 759 -8.82 3.88 -7.58
N LYS A 760 -8.87 4.07 -6.25
CA LYS A 760 -9.56 3.15 -5.32
C LYS A 760 -11.04 2.98 -5.67
N TYR A 761 -11.73 4.07 -6.00
CA TYR A 761 -13.13 4.06 -6.43
C TYR A 761 -13.36 3.18 -7.68
N ILE A 762 -12.56 3.37 -8.73
CA ILE A 762 -12.68 2.56 -9.96
C ILE A 762 -12.37 1.08 -9.67
N VAL A 763 -11.26 0.80 -8.97
CA VAL A 763 -10.84 -0.58 -8.66
C VAL A 763 -11.90 -1.33 -7.85
N ALA A 764 -12.53 -0.66 -6.87
CA ALA A 764 -13.64 -1.25 -6.11
C ALA A 764 -14.83 -1.61 -7.00
N HIS A 765 -15.27 -0.69 -7.88
CA HIS A 765 -16.38 -0.97 -8.80
C HIS A 765 -16.08 -2.11 -9.79
N CYS A 766 -14.86 -2.19 -10.32
CA CYS A 766 -14.42 -3.30 -11.18
C CYS A 766 -14.42 -4.65 -10.44
N ASN A 767 -13.86 -4.68 -9.23
CA ASN A 767 -13.81 -5.88 -8.38
C ASN A 767 -15.20 -6.40 -7.99
N ILE A 768 -16.16 -5.50 -7.70
CA ILE A 768 -17.54 -5.89 -7.42
C ILE A 768 -18.17 -6.51 -8.67
N ALA A 769 -17.97 -5.91 -9.85
CA ALA A 769 -18.54 -6.35 -11.13
C ALA A 769 -17.83 -7.55 -11.81
N GLU A 770 -16.89 -8.21 -11.13
CA GLU A 770 -16.05 -9.30 -11.67
C GLU A 770 -15.25 -8.93 -12.95
N LYS A 771 -14.88 -7.64 -13.12
CA LYS A 771 -14.13 -7.14 -14.28
C LYS A 771 -12.65 -6.89 -13.93
N PRO A 772 -11.69 -7.40 -14.73
CA PRO A 772 -10.27 -7.17 -14.49
C PRO A 772 -9.91 -5.69 -14.70
N VAL A 773 -9.14 -5.14 -13.76
CA VAL A 773 -8.72 -3.73 -13.78
C VAL A 773 -7.20 -3.58 -13.75
N PHE A 774 -6.70 -2.77 -14.67
CA PHE A 774 -5.28 -2.47 -14.84
C PHE A 774 -4.98 -1.02 -14.51
N ILE A 775 -3.80 -0.75 -13.95
CA ILE A 775 -3.27 0.60 -13.75
C ILE A 775 -2.10 0.83 -14.71
N ILE A 776 -2.13 1.94 -15.44
CA ILE A 776 -1.12 2.31 -16.46
C ILE A 776 -0.56 3.71 -16.19
N GLU A 777 0.73 3.88 -16.56
CA GLU A 777 1.54 5.10 -16.43
C GLU A 777 1.86 5.54 -14.99
N GLN A 778 2.95 6.31 -14.86
CA GLN A 778 3.46 6.88 -13.61
C GLN A 778 3.81 5.83 -12.54
N LEU A 779 4.23 4.62 -12.94
CA LEU A 779 4.57 3.53 -12.00
C LEU A 779 6.05 3.53 -11.61
N LEU A 780 6.98 3.52 -12.58
CA LEU A 780 8.42 3.44 -12.35
C LEU A 780 9.21 4.45 -13.22
N GLU A 781 8.70 5.68 -13.38
CA GLU A 781 9.30 6.70 -14.26
C GLU A 781 10.79 6.96 -13.99
N SER A 782 11.25 6.89 -12.74
CA SER A 782 12.68 7.03 -12.43
C SER A 782 13.54 5.92 -13.04
N MET A 783 12.98 4.72 -13.26
CA MET A 783 13.69 3.57 -13.82
C MET A 783 13.90 3.63 -15.33
N VAL A 784 13.34 4.64 -16.01
CA VAL A 784 13.69 4.95 -17.41
C VAL A 784 15.19 5.26 -17.53
N SER A 785 15.76 5.96 -16.54
CA SER A 785 17.17 6.40 -16.54
C SER A 785 18.01 5.93 -15.34
N LYS A 786 17.39 5.36 -14.29
CA LYS A 786 18.09 4.85 -13.09
C LYS A 786 17.87 3.34 -12.90
N PRO A 787 18.83 2.59 -12.32
CA PRO A 787 18.69 1.15 -12.08
C PRO A 787 17.77 0.79 -10.89
N ARG A 788 17.28 1.77 -10.13
CA ARG A 788 16.42 1.59 -8.95
C ARG A 788 15.27 2.61 -8.94
N PRO A 789 14.10 2.25 -8.39
CA PRO A 789 12.97 3.16 -8.26
C PRO A 789 13.16 4.15 -7.10
N THR A 790 12.36 5.20 -7.08
CA THR A 790 12.09 5.95 -5.85
C THR A 790 11.22 5.15 -4.88
N ARG A 791 11.22 5.56 -3.61
CA ARG A 791 10.41 4.92 -2.57
C ARG A 791 8.92 5.21 -2.73
N ALA A 792 8.59 6.41 -3.22
CA ALA A 792 7.21 6.80 -3.52
C ALA A 792 6.61 5.91 -4.63
N GLU A 793 7.36 5.65 -5.71
CA GLU A 793 6.96 4.70 -6.76
C GLU A 793 6.76 3.28 -6.22
N SER A 794 7.69 2.79 -5.39
CA SER A 794 7.58 1.45 -4.76
C SER A 794 6.35 1.34 -3.84
N SER A 795 6.06 2.40 -3.07
CA SER A 795 4.88 2.52 -2.21
C SER A 795 3.58 2.56 -3.04
N ASP A 796 3.56 3.35 -4.10
CA ASP A 796 2.41 3.52 -4.99
C ASP A 796 2.04 2.22 -5.73
N ILE A 797 3.04 1.48 -6.23
CA ILE A 797 2.86 0.13 -6.79
C ILE A 797 2.31 -0.85 -5.75
N ALA A 798 2.88 -0.86 -4.54
CA ALA A 798 2.40 -1.74 -3.47
C ALA A 798 0.94 -1.41 -3.08
N ASN A 799 0.59 -0.13 -2.99
CA ASN A 799 -0.77 0.30 -2.68
C ASN A 799 -1.74 -0.03 -3.83
N ALA A 800 -1.33 0.08 -5.10
CA ALA A 800 -2.14 -0.38 -6.26
C ALA A 800 -2.47 -1.90 -6.18
N VAL A 801 -1.52 -2.72 -5.74
CA VAL A 801 -1.73 -4.16 -5.49
C VAL A 801 -2.64 -4.40 -4.27
N LEU A 802 -2.49 -3.61 -3.20
CA LEU A 802 -3.34 -3.70 -2.01
C LEU A 802 -4.78 -3.22 -2.24
N ASP A 803 -4.97 -2.24 -3.13
CA ASP A 803 -6.28 -1.72 -3.56
C ASP A 803 -7.09 -2.78 -4.35
N GLY A 804 -6.43 -3.85 -4.80
CA GLY A 804 -7.07 -4.98 -5.47
C GLY A 804 -7.04 -4.91 -7.00
N ALA A 805 -6.08 -4.18 -7.60
CA ALA A 805 -5.87 -4.25 -9.04
C ALA A 805 -5.52 -5.66 -9.51
N ASP A 806 -5.91 -6.01 -10.74
CA ASP A 806 -5.56 -7.28 -11.37
C ASP A 806 -4.18 -7.24 -12.02
N GLY A 807 -3.78 -6.08 -12.54
CA GLY A 807 -2.44 -5.93 -13.10
C GLY A 807 -1.93 -4.50 -13.26
N LEU A 808 -0.64 -4.42 -13.56
CA LEU A 808 0.14 -3.20 -13.69
C LEU A 808 0.76 -3.13 -15.08
N VAL A 809 0.71 -1.96 -15.71
CA VAL A 809 1.17 -1.76 -17.09
C VAL A 809 2.38 -0.83 -17.12
N LEU A 810 3.56 -1.41 -17.36
CA LEU A 810 4.79 -0.68 -17.57
C LEU A 810 4.85 -0.11 -19.00
N THR A 811 5.32 1.13 -19.12
CA THR A 811 5.19 1.99 -20.31
C THR A 811 6.54 2.44 -20.83
N MET A 812 6.96 3.67 -20.56
CA MET A 812 8.28 4.21 -20.94
C MET A 812 9.42 3.35 -20.39
N GLU A 813 9.22 2.80 -19.19
CA GLU A 813 10.16 1.99 -18.42
C GLU A 813 10.63 0.74 -19.19
N THR A 814 9.71 0.03 -19.84
CA THR A 814 10.03 -1.15 -20.65
C THR A 814 10.22 -0.84 -22.13
N SER A 815 9.66 0.27 -22.64
CA SER A 815 9.66 0.56 -24.08
C SER A 815 10.92 1.30 -24.57
N TRP A 816 11.39 2.30 -23.81
CA TRP A 816 12.58 3.11 -24.13
C TRP A 816 13.58 3.20 -22.98
N GLY A 817 13.20 2.80 -21.75
CA GLY A 817 14.06 2.82 -20.57
C GLY A 817 15.31 1.95 -20.71
N LEU A 818 16.40 2.41 -20.08
CA LEU A 818 17.69 1.72 -20.06
C LEU A 818 17.62 0.40 -19.26
N TYR A 819 16.76 0.35 -18.23
CA TYR A 819 16.67 -0.73 -17.25
C TYR A 819 15.36 -1.53 -17.36
N ALA A 820 14.92 -1.82 -18.60
CA ALA A 820 13.65 -2.48 -18.88
C ALA A 820 13.48 -3.83 -18.14
N LEU A 821 14.52 -4.68 -18.10
CA LEU A 821 14.48 -5.99 -17.43
C LEU A 821 14.38 -5.85 -15.90
N ASP A 822 15.17 -4.93 -15.34
CA ASP A 822 15.23 -4.73 -13.89
C ASP A 822 13.96 -4.04 -13.37
N SER A 823 13.34 -3.19 -14.19
CA SER A 823 12.00 -2.63 -13.92
C SER A 823 10.95 -3.73 -13.71
N VAL A 824 10.90 -4.76 -14.58
CA VAL A 824 9.97 -5.89 -14.42
C VAL A 824 10.25 -6.67 -13.13
N ARG A 825 11.53 -6.97 -12.84
CA ARG A 825 11.94 -7.69 -11.62
C ARG A 825 11.58 -6.92 -10.35
N VAL A 826 11.73 -5.60 -10.36
CA VAL A 826 11.35 -4.73 -9.24
C VAL A 826 9.83 -4.76 -9.02
N VAL A 827 9.01 -4.64 -10.07
CA VAL A 827 7.54 -4.78 -9.93
C VAL A 827 7.16 -6.17 -9.43
N ASP A 828 7.76 -7.24 -9.97
CA ASP A 828 7.53 -8.63 -9.59
C ASP A 828 7.79 -8.85 -8.09
N ASN A 829 8.89 -8.32 -7.56
CA ASN A 829 9.22 -8.36 -6.13
C ASN A 829 8.27 -7.53 -5.26
N ILE A 830 7.94 -6.29 -5.66
CA ILE A 830 6.98 -5.43 -4.93
C ILE A 830 5.61 -6.11 -4.87
N CYS A 831 5.14 -6.71 -5.98
CA CYS A 831 3.88 -7.44 -6.03
C CYS A 831 3.86 -8.62 -5.04
N ARG A 832 4.92 -9.44 -5.00
CA ARG A 832 4.98 -10.57 -4.05
C ARG A 832 4.93 -10.10 -2.58
N GLU A 833 5.64 -9.05 -2.22
CA GLU A 833 5.62 -8.50 -0.85
C GLU A 833 4.26 -7.85 -0.51
N ALA A 834 3.65 -7.13 -1.46
CA ALA A 834 2.33 -6.52 -1.28
C ALA A 834 1.22 -7.58 -1.14
N GLU A 835 1.27 -8.65 -1.93
CA GLU A 835 0.35 -9.79 -1.82
C GLU A 835 0.46 -10.50 -0.46
N ARG A 836 1.66 -10.59 0.13
CA ARG A 836 1.83 -11.08 1.52
C ARG A 836 1.24 -10.15 2.58
N ALA A 837 0.83 -8.93 2.24
CA ALA A 837 0.15 -8.01 3.15
C ALA A 837 -1.37 -7.93 2.91
N VAL A 838 -1.93 -8.65 1.93
CA VAL A 838 -3.38 -8.72 1.67
C VAL A 838 -4.09 -9.57 2.72
N PHE A 839 -5.22 -9.07 3.24
CA PHE A 839 -6.08 -9.84 4.13
C PHE A 839 -7.28 -10.44 3.39
N HIS A 840 -7.06 -11.61 2.80
CA HIS A 840 -8.00 -12.30 1.91
C HIS A 840 -9.40 -12.59 2.50
N PHE A 841 -9.51 -12.80 3.82
CA PHE A 841 -10.80 -13.17 4.43
C PHE A 841 -11.80 -12.00 4.40
N GLU A 842 -11.36 -10.80 4.78
CA GLU A 842 -12.20 -9.58 4.78
C GLU A 842 -12.46 -9.10 3.37
N THR A 843 -11.44 -9.02 2.50
CA THR A 843 -11.61 -8.69 1.08
C THR A 843 -12.69 -9.57 0.43
N ARG A 844 -12.68 -10.88 0.70
CA ARG A 844 -13.71 -11.81 0.21
C ARG A 844 -15.08 -11.58 0.86
N GLY A 845 -15.11 -11.28 2.15
CA GLY A 845 -16.35 -10.98 2.89
C GLY A 845 -17.06 -9.74 2.36
N GLU A 846 -16.32 -8.64 2.20
CA GLU A 846 -16.79 -7.38 1.61
C GLU A 846 -17.28 -7.59 0.18
N LEU A 847 -16.50 -8.25 -0.69
CA LEU A 847 -16.91 -8.53 -2.07
C LEU A 847 -18.19 -9.37 -2.13
N LYS A 848 -18.32 -10.38 -1.27
CA LYS A 848 -19.53 -11.22 -1.16
C LYS A 848 -20.74 -10.38 -0.73
N GLN A 849 -20.59 -9.49 0.25
CA GLN A 849 -21.66 -8.61 0.73
C GLN A 849 -22.07 -7.55 -0.30
N CYS A 850 -21.11 -6.91 -0.97
CA CYS A 850 -21.37 -5.92 -2.02
C CYS A 850 -22.08 -6.55 -3.24
N ARG A 851 -21.67 -7.77 -3.67
CA ARG A 851 -22.38 -8.50 -4.74
C ARG A 851 -23.80 -8.87 -4.34
N MET A 852 -24.05 -9.33 -3.11
CA MET A 852 -25.41 -9.58 -2.60
C MET A 852 -26.32 -8.35 -2.70
N GLN A 853 -25.79 -7.16 -2.44
CA GLN A 853 -26.55 -5.91 -2.50
C GLN A 853 -26.84 -5.46 -3.93
N MET A 854 -25.94 -5.70 -4.89
CA MET A 854 -26.15 -5.35 -6.30
C MET A 854 -27.06 -6.33 -7.05
N GLU A 855 -26.95 -7.65 -6.84
CA GLU A 855 -27.57 -8.67 -7.69
C GLU A 855 -29.05 -8.98 -7.38
N GLN A 856 -29.72 -8.23 -6.50
CA GLN A 856 -31.13 -8.45 -6.10
C GLN A 856 -31.49 -9.90 -5.71
N GLY A 857 -30.54 -10.66 -5.17
CA GLY A 857 -30.82 -11.86 -4.37
C GLY A 857 -30.86 -13.23 -5.07
N SER A 858 -30.30 -13.39 -6.29
CA SER A 858 -30.09 -14.74 -6.87
C SER A 858 -28.66 -15.00 -7.33
N PHE A 859 -27.90 -15.74 -6.51
CA PHE A 859 -26.60 -16.27 -6.92
C PHE A 859 -26.74 -17.43 -7.93
N ASP A 860 -25.97 -17.38 -9.02
CA ASP A 860 -25.77 -18.51 -9.93
C ASP A 860 -25.07 -19.67 -9.20
N ILE A 861 -25.40 -20.92 -9.54
CA ILE A 861 -24.78 -22.14 -8.97
C ILE A 861 -23.26 -22.08 -9.10
N ARG A 862 -22.74 -21.53 -10.20
CA ARG A 862 -21.30 -21.29 -10.42
C ARG A 862 -20.71 -20.39 -9.33
N SER A 863 -21.38 -19.28 -9.01
CA SER A 863 -20.91 -18.28 -8.04
C SER A 863 -20.93 -18.83 -6.62
N VAL A 864 -21.97 -19.59 -6.24
CA VAL A 864 -22.03 -20.29 -4.95
C VAL A 864 -20.90 -21.30 -4.84
N THR A 865 -20.71 -22.15 -5.86
CA THR A 865 -19.62 -23.15 -5.90
C THR A 865 -18.25 -22.49 -5.80
N GLY A 866 -18.03 -21.38 -6.52
CA GLY A 866 -16.77 -20.65 -6.48
C GLY A 866 -16.50 -19.98 -5.13
N ALA A 867 -17.53 -19.41 -4.49
CA ALA A 867 -17.45 -18.87 -3.15
C ALA A 867 -17.14 -19.95 -2.11
N SER A 868 -17.80 -21.11 -2.19
CA SER A 868 -17.50 -22.26 -1.33
C SER A 868 -16.08 -22.79 -1.55
N ALA A 869 -15.57 -22.82 -2.79
CA ALA A 869 -14.20 -23.23 -3.07
C ALA A 869 -13.17 -22.24 -2.49
N ALA A 870 -13.37 -20.93 -2.66
CA ALA A 870 -12.50 -19.91 -2.06
C ALA A 870 -12.56 -19.90 -0.53
N GLU A 871 -13.73 -20.16 0.05
CA GLU A 871 -13.94 -20.27 1.51
C GLU A 871 -13.23 -21.50 2.08
N ALA A 872 -13.45 -22.68 1.49
CA ALA A 872 -12.76 -23.91 1.85
C ALA A 872 -11.23 -23.79 1.70
N ALA A 873 -10.73 -23.15 0.63
CA ALA A 873 -9.29 -22.98 0.40
C ALA A 873 -8.61 -22.22 1.55
N ALA A 874 -9.27 -21.17 2.07
CA ALA A 874 -8.79 -20.46 3.25
C ALA A 874 -8.91 -21.33 4.52
N SER A 875 -10.04 -21.99 4.73
CA SER A 875 -10.31 -22.79 5.94
C SER A 875 -9.39 -24.01 6.07
N CYS A 876 -9.04 -24.68 4.97
CA CYS A 876 -8.11 -25.80 4.98
C CYS A 876 -6.67 -25.38 4.66
N ASN A 877 -6.37 -24.10 4.43
CA ASN A 877 -5.06 -23.61 4.00
C ASN A 877 -4.53 -24.42 2.79
N ALA A 878 -5.31 -24.44 1.71
CA ALA A 878 -4.94 -25.11 0.45
C ALA A 878 -3.90 -24.29 -0.33
N THR A 879 -2.99 -24.95 -1.05
CA THR A 879 -1.95 -24.28 -1.85
C THR A 879 -2.39 -23.92 -3.26
N ALA A 880 -3.41 -24.61 -3.81
CA ALA A 880 -4.00 -24.27 -5.11
C ALA A 880 -5.48 -24.71 -5.24
N ILE A 881 -6.21 -24.02 -6.13
CA ILE A 881 -7.55 -24.40 -6.60
C ILE A 881 -7.47 -24.75 -8.10
N PHE A 882 -7.60 -26.03 -8.46
CA PHE A 882 -7.67 -26.49 -9.85
C PHE A 882 -9.11 -26.38 -10.36
N VAL A 883 -9.30 -25.74 -11.52
CA VAL A 883 -10.63 -25.46 -12.09
C VAL A 883 -10.66 -25.89 -13.55
N ILE A 884 -11.45 -26.91 -13.90
CA ILE A 884 -11.69 -27.24 -15.31
C ILE A 884 -12.65 -26.22 -15.90
N THR A 885 -12.27 -25.60 -17.01
CA THR A 885 -13.03 -24.51 -17.63
C THR A 885 -12.94 -24.53 -19.16
N THR A 886 -14.05 -24.29 -19.84
CA THR A 886 -14.12 -24.20 -21.31
C THR A 886 -14.22 -22.77 -21.82
N THR A 887 -14.75 -21.84 -21.01
CA THR A 887 -14.94 -20.42 -21.37
C THR A 887 -14.11 -19.45 -20.54
N GLY A 888 -13.47 -19.93 -19.47
CA GLY A 888 -12.80 -19.11 -18.45
C GLY A 888 -13.69 -18.72 -17.27
N ALA A 889 -15.01 -18.61 -17.47
CA ALA A 889 -15.95 -17.96 -16.53
C ALA A 889 -15.91 -18.49 -15.08
N SER A 890 -15.81 -19.81 -14.88
CA SER A 890 -15.76 -20.39 -13.53
C SER A 890 -14.45 -20.08 -12.81
N ALA A 891 -13.32 -20.09 -13.53
CA ALA A 891 -12.01 -19.82 -12.95
C ALA A 891 -11.80 -18.32 -12.69
N THR A 892 -12.30 -17.45 -13.58
CA THR A 892 -12.28 -15.99 -13.38
C THR A 892 -13.16 -15.55 -12.22
N SER A 893 -14.36 -16.13 -12.05
CA SER A 893 -15.25 -15.82 -10.92
C SER A 893 -14.64 -16.25 -9.57
N ILE A 894 -13.93 -17.39 -9.52
CA ILE A 894 -13.14 -17.81 -8.33
C ILE A 894 -11.97 -16.84 -8.08
N ALA A 895 -11.19 -16.49 -9.10
CA ALA A 895 -10.08 -15.54 -8.96
C ALA A 895 -10.55 -14.15 -8.49
N MET A 896 -11.74 -13.71 -8.93
CA MET A 896 -12.41 -12.47 -8.51
C MET A 896 -12.96 -12.48 -7.08
N LEU A 897 -12.88 -13.60 -6.36
CA LEU A 897 -13.11 -13.67 -4.91
C LEU A 897 -11.80 -13.59 -4.11
N ARG A 898 -10.67 -13.38 -4.80
CA ARG A 898 -9.33 -13.17 -4.23
C ARG A 898 -8.94 -14.24 -3.18
N PRO A 899 -8.98 -15.55 -3.51
CA PRO A 899 -8.55 -16.61 -2.60
C PRO A 899 -7.08 -16.42 -2.15
N PRO A 900 -6.67 -16.98 -1.00
CA PRO A 900 -5.30 -16.86 -0.48
C PRO A 900 -4.27 -17.73 -1.22
N CYS A 901 -4.67 -18.41 -2.29
CA CYS A 901 -3.87 -19.35 -3.04
C CYS A 901 -4.15 -19.26 -4.55
N SER A 902 -3.20 -19.74 -5.36
CA SER A 902 -3.29 -19.69 -6.82
C SER A 902 -4.46 -20.51 -7.36
N VAL A 903 -5.20 -19.93 -8.31
CA VAL A 903 -6.21 -20.62 -9.11
C VAL A 903 -5.56 -21.14 -10.38
N ILE A 904 -5.74 -22.41 -10.71
CA ILE A 904 -5.18 -23.07 -11.89
C ILE A 904 -6.33 -23.44 -12.83
N ALA A 905 -6.54 -22.64 -13.88
CA ALA A 905 -7.49 -22.92 -14.95
C ALA A 905 -6.95 -24.00 -15.88
N ILE A 906 -7.68 -25.11 -16.01
CA ILE A 906 -7.40 -26.19 -16.94
C ILE A 906 -8.34 -26.07 -18.14
N THR A 907 -7.79 -25.88 -19.33
CA THR A 907 -8.54 -25.65 -20.57
C THR A 907 -7.91 -26.40 -21.75
N LEU A 908 -8.71 -26.65 -22.80
CA LEU A 908 -8.24 -27.11 -24.12
C LEU A 908 -7.98 -25.94 -25.08
N ASP A 909 -8.61 -24.78 -24.85
CA ASP A 909 -8.49 -23.61 -25.73
C ASP A 909 -7.39 -22.66 -25.21
N VAL A 910 -6.33 -22.55 -26.01
CA VAL A 910 -5.19 -21.63 -25.79
C VAL A 910 -5.67 -20.17 -25.72
N SER A 911 -6.72 -19.80 -26.46
CA SER A 911 -7.30 -18.45 -26.47
C SER A 911 -7.89 -18.12 -25.10
N VAL A 912 -8.64 -19.05 -24.51
CA VAL A 912 -9.18 -18.94 -23.15
C VAL A 912 -8.04 -18.89 -22.11
N ALA A 913 -7.00 -19.70 -22.28
CA ALA A 913 -5.82 -19.65 -21.42
C ALA A 913 -5.14 -18.27 -21.45
N ARG A 914 -4.98 -17.66 -22.64
CA ARG A 914 -4.45 -16.29 -22.76
C ARG A 914 -5.36 -15.25 -22.13
N HIS A 915 -6.68 -15.34 -22.28
CA HIS A 915 -7.65 -14.40 -21.68
C HIS A 915 -7.65 -14.43 -20.15
N CYS A 916 -7.38 -15.60 -19.56
CA CYS A 916 -7.31 -15.77 -18.12
C CYS A 916 -6.08 -15.08 -17.48
N LEU A 917 -5.00 -14.82 -18.25
CA LEU A 917 -3.83 -14.05 -17.79
C LEU A 917 -4.15 -12.60 -17.36
N ALA A 918 -5.31 -12.07 -17.73
CA ALA A 918 -5.75 -10.75 -17.30
C ALA A 918 -6.29 -10.69 -15.87
N TYR A 919 -6.48 -11.84 -15.20
CA TYR A 919 -7.08 -11.93 -13.87
C TYR A 919 -6.02 -12.30 -12.83
N ARG A 920 -5.99 -11.55 -11.73
CA ARG A 920 -5.01 -11.77 -10.66
C ARG A 920 -5.23 -13.10 -9.96
N GLY A 921 -4.14 -13.83 -9.79
CA GLY A 921 -4.06 -15.14 -9.15
C GLY A 921 -4.48 -16.30 -10.04
N LEU A 922 -4.75 -16.04 -11.32
CA LEU A 922 -5.21 -17.05 -12.28
C LEU A 922 -4.07 -17.53 -13.19
N HIS A 923 -3.54 -18.69 -12.86
CA HIS A 923 -2.58 -19.43 -13.68
C HIS A 923 -3.34 -20.36 -14.63
N CYS A 924 -2.75 -20.67 -15.77
CA CYS A 924 -3.40 -21.48 -16.80
C CYS A 924 -2.54 -22.67 -17.21
N TYR A 925 -3.18 -23.82 -17.35
CA TYR A 925 -2.62 -25.02 -17.92
C TYR A 925 -3.46 -25.43 -19.13
N VAL A 926 -2.82 -25.48 -20.31
CA VAL A 926 -3.43 -26.00 -21.54
C VAL A 926 -3.19 -27.50 -21.57
N TYR A 927 -4.26 -28.29 -21.54
CA TYR A 927 -4.14 -29.73 -21.68
C TYR A 927 -3.99 -30.12 -23.16
N THR A 928 -2.82 -30.66 -23.51
CA THR A 928 -2.45 -31.05 -24.88
C THR A 928 -2.74 -32.53 -25.20
N GLY A 929 -3.22 -33.29 -24.21
CA GLY A 929 -3.66 -34.68 -24.38
C GLY A 929 -4.99 -34.81 -25.13
N LYS A 930 -5.37 -36.05 -25.44
CA LYS A 930 -6.66 -36.35 -26.08
C LYS A 930 -7.79 -36.19 -25.07
N SER A 931 -8.90 -35.56 -25.49
CA SER A 931 -10.15 -35.59 -24.73
C SER A 931 -10.71 -37.00 -24.78
N GLU A 932 -10.98 -37.59 -23.62
CA GLU A 932 -11.61 -38.91 -23.53
C GLU A 932 -13.13 -38.80 -23.70
N GLY A 933 -13.76 -39.91 -24.11
CA GLY A 933 -15.22 -40.00 -24.28
C GLY A 933 -15.98 -40.17 -22.95
N ASP A 934 -15.31 -40.68 -21.92
CA ASP A 934 -15.82 -40.72 -20.55
C ASP A 934 -15.37 -39.46 -19.78
N TRP A 935 -16.34 -38.67 -19.33
CA TRP A 935 -16.11 -37.44 -18.57
C TRP A 935 -15.40 -37.69 -17.23
N ALA A 936 -15.61 -38.84 -16.59
CA ALA A 936 -14.93 -39.19 -15.34
C ALA A 936 -13.42 -39.35 -15.56
N LEU A 937 -13.05 -40.15 -16.57
CA LEU A 937 -11.65 -40.38 -16.95
C LEU A 937 -10.98 -39.13 -17.52
N ASP A 938 -11.72 -38.32 -18.28
CA ASP A 938 -11.25 -37.04 -18.83
C ASP A 938 -10.92 -36.01 -17.72
N ILE A 939 -11.75 -35.91 -16.68
CA ILE A 939 -11.45 -35.11 -15.48
C ILE A 939 -10.16 -35.59 -14.81
N ASP A 940 -10.07 -36.89 -14.51
CA ASP A 940 -8.92 -37.49 -13.82
C ASP A 940 -7.63 -37.22 -14.60
N ASN A 941 -7.63 -37.46 -15.92
CA ASN A 941 -6.46 -37.25 -16.78
C ASN A 941 -6.01 -35.77 -16.82
N ARG A 942 -6.96 -34.84 -16.97
CA ARG A 942 -6.66 -33.39 -17.06
C ARG A 942 -6.11 -32.83 -15.76
N VAL A 943 -6.70 -33.20 -14.62
CA VAL A 943 -6.27 -32.69 -13.31
C VAL A 943 -4.95 -33.31 -12.89
N ASN A 944 -4.72 -34.61 -13.11
CA ASN A 944 -3.42 -35.22 -12.80
C ASN A 944 -2.28 -34.58 -13.64
N ALA A 945 -2.50 -34.33 -14.94
CA ALA A 945 -1.53 -33.62 -15.77
C ALA A 945 -1.28 -32.17 -15.31
N ALA A 946 -2.33 -31.46 -14.89
CA ALA A 946 -2.19 -30.13 -14.30
C ALA A 946 -1.44 -30.14 -12.95
N ILE A 947 -1.62 -31.17 -12.12
CA ILE A 947 -0.90 -31.36 -10.86
C ILE A 947 0.57 -31.67 -11.12
N GLU A 948 0.88 -32.51 -12.10
CA GLU A 948 2.28 -32.80 -12.50
C GLU A 948 2.97 -31.52 -13.01
N HIS A 949 2.31 -30.75 -13.88
CA HIS A 949 2.80 -29.44 -14.30
C HIS A 949 3.00 -28.50 -13.10
N ALA A 950 2.04 -28.42 -12.18
CA ALA A 950 2.12 -27.60 -10.97
C ALA A 950 3.24 -28.03 -10.01
N ARG A 951 3.55 -29.33 -9.90
CA ARG A 951 4.73 -29.85 -9.18
C ARG A 951 6.03 -29.39 -9.87
N ASN A 952 6.12 -29.55 -11.19
CA ASN A 952 7.30 -29.18 -11.98
C ASN A 952 7.59 -27.67 -11.97
N THR A 953 6.57 -26.83 -11.89
CA THR A 953 6.70 -25.36 -11.75
C THR A 953 6.80 -24.89 -10.29
N GLY A 954 6.76 -25.79 -9.31
CA GLY A 954 6.88 -25.46 -7.88
C GLY A 954 5.64 -24.81 -7.25
N LEU A 955 4.48 -24.84 -7.92
CA LEU A 955 3.21 -24.30 -7.42
C LEU A 955 2.61 -25.15 -6.28
N VAL A 956 2.84 -26.47 -6.30
CA VAL A 956 2.36 -27.43 -5.28
C VAL A 956 3.43 -28.46 -4.94
N LYS A 957 3.37 -29.03 -3.73
CA LYS A 957 4.31 -30.04 -3.20
C LYS A 957 3.58 -31.26 -2.63
N GLY A 958 4.32 -32.33 -2.35
CA GLY A 958 3.80 -33.45 -1.55
C GLY A 958 3.39 -32.98 -0.15
N GLY A 959 2.28 -33.51 0.37
CA GLY A 959 1.67 -33.11 1.64
C GLY A 959 0.73 -31.90 1.56
N ASP A 960 0.70 -31.17 0.44
CA ASP A 960 -0.18 -30.02 0.25
C ASP A 960 -1.65 -30.42 0.17
N ARG A 961 -2.55 -29.52 0.60
CA ARG A 961 -3.99 -29.64 0.34
C ARG A 961 -4.36 -28.82 -0.88
N ILE A 962 -5.17 -29.40 -1.77
CA ILE A 962 -5.64 -28.77 -3.00
C ILE A 962 -7.17 -28.87 -3.08
N ILE A 963 -7.78 -27.95 -3.82
CA ILE A 963 -9.20 -27.99 -4.14
C ILE A 963 -9.37 -28.21 -5.63
N VAL A 964 -10.27 -29.10 -6.02
CA VAL A 964 -10.63 -29.37 -7.41
C VAL A 964 -12.08 -28.94 -7.62
N VAL A 965 -12.31 -28.06 -8.60
CA VAL A 965 -13.63 -27.55 -8.99
C VAL A 965 -13.94 -27.97 -10.42
N THR A 966 -15.08 -28.62 -10.59
CA THR A 966 -15.52 -29.23 -11.85
C THR A 966 -17.01 -28.97 -12.09
N GLY A 967 -17.50 -29.42 -13.26
CA GLY A 967 -18.93 -29.55 -13.50
C GLY A 967 -19.32 -31.02 -13.58
N SER A 968 -20.51 -31.36 -13.07
CA SER A 968 -21.03 -32.72 -13.10
C SER A 968 -21.29 -33.29 -14.51
N VAL A 969 -21.28 -32.43 -15.54
CA VAL A 969 -21.47 -32.79 -16.95
C VAL A 969 -20.49 -32.00 -17.82
N ALA A 970 -20.01 -32.60 -18.91
CA ALA A 970 -19.11 -32.01 -19.92
C ALA A 970 -19.76 -30.91 -20.79
N THR A 971 -20.40 -29.91 -20.17
CA THR A 971 -21.05 -28.77 -20.83
C THR A 971 -20.61 -27.46 -20.18
N SER A 972 -20.66 -26.35 -20.92
CA SER A 972 -20.38 -25.02 -20.36
C SER A 972 -21.47 -24.61 -19.35
N GLY A 973 -21.07 -23.94 -18.26
CA GLY A 973 -21.99 -23.49 -17.20
C GLY A 973 -22.40 -24.56 -16.19
N SER A 974 -21.92 -25.80 -16.29
CA SER A 974 -22.28 -26.91 -15.38
C SER A 974 -21.52 -26.92 -14.04
N THR A 975 -20.71 -25.91 -13.72
CA THR A 975 -19.83 -25.89 -12.54
C THR A 975 -20.63 -25.93 -11.23
N ASN A 976 -20.62 -27.09 -10.57
CA ASN A 976 -21.43 -27.39 -9.39
C ASN A 976 -20.76 -28.37 -8.41
N THR A 977 -19.55 -28.84 -8.70
CA THR A 977 -18.82 -29.81 -7.87
C THR A 977 -17.49 -29.23 -7.39
N MET A 978 -17.23 -29.39 -6.09
CA MET A 978 -15.94 -29.10 -5.47
C MET A 978 -15.52 -30.25 -4.54
N GLN A 979 -14.24 -30.58 -4.56
CA GLN A 979 -13.64 -31.63 -3.72
C GLN A 979 -12.30 -31.13 -3.16
N ILE A 980 -11.93 -31.62 -1.97
CA ILE A 980 -10.67 -31.28 -1.30
C ILE A 980 -9.83 -32.55 -1.23
N PHE A 981 -8.58 -32.46 -1.68
CA PHE A 981 -7.61 -33.57 -1.67
C PHE A 981 -6.35 -33.17 -0.92
N THR A 982 -5.64 -34.15 -0.38
CA THR A 982 -4.25 -34.00 0.08
C THR A 982 -3.36 -34.72 -0.92
N LEU A 983 -2.31 -34.06 -1.40
CA LEU A 983 -1.31 -34.66 -2.28
C LEU A 983 -0.40 -35.58 -1.47
N GLU A 984 -0.24 -36.83 -1.93
CA GLU A 984 0.76 -37.74 -1.38
C GLU A 984 2.17 -37.32 -1.79
N GLU A 985 3.19 -37.75 -1.03
CA GLU A 985 4.60 -37.45 -1.32
C GLU A 985 5.10 -38.17 -2.58
N GLU A 986 4.56 -39.37 -2.87
CA GLU A 986 4.84 -40.11 -4.08
C GLU A 986 4.03 -39.61 -5.29
N HIS A 987 4.35 -40.08 -6.50
CA HIS A 987 3.63 -39.76 -7.74
C HIS A 987 2.42 -40.68 -7.96
N SER A 988 1.53 -40.78 -6.96
CA SER A 988 0.25 -41.47 -7.11
C SER A 988 -0.73 -40.62 -7.94
N LYS A 989 -1.48 -41.27 -8.84
CA LYS A 989 -2.54 -40.61 -9.62
C LYS A 989 -3.80 -40.52 -8.77
N LEU A 990 -4.35 -39.31 -8.64
CA LEU A 990 -5.64 -39.10 -7.95
C LEU A 990 -6.79 -39.58 -8.82
N ARG A 991 -7.71 -40.36 -8.25
CA ARG A 991 -9.06 -40.56 -8.80
C ARG A 991 -10.00 -39.54 -8.18
N ILE A 992 -10.62 -38.72 -9.01
CA ILE A 992 -11.46 -37.57 -8.61
C ILE A 992 -12.93 -37.95 -8.71
N VAL A 993 -13.27 -38.67 -9.79
CA VAL A 993 -14.59 -39.28 -9.99
C VAL A 993 -14.50 -40.78 -9.72
N GLY A 994 -15.13 -41.24 -8.65
CA GLY A 994 -15.14 -42.66 -8.29
C GLY A 994 -15.96 -43.50 -9.26
N SER A 995 -15.31 -44.11 -10.25
CA SER A 995 -15.93 -45.12 -11.10
C SER A 995 -16.31 -46.36 -10.29
N SER A 996 -17.60 -46.65 -10.22
CA SER A 996 -18.11 -47.90 -9.64
C SER A 996 -17.97 -49.05 -10.62
N ASN A 997 -16.72 -49.41 -10.96
CA ASN A 997 -16.31 -50.70 -11.54
C ASN A 997 -14.79 -50.69 -11.73
N GLU A 998 -14.07 -51.27 -10.76
CA GLU A 998 -12.88 -52.13 -10.93
C GLU A 998 -12.23 -52.34 -9.56
N ALA A 999 -12.40 -53.55 -9.02
CA ALA A 999 -11.46 -54.05 -8.03
C ALA A 999 -10.16 -54.36 -8.78
N ALA A 1000 -9.03 -53.82 -8.32
CA ALA A 1000 -7.76 -53.94 -9.02
C ALA A 1000 -7.32 -55.42 -9.11
N ALA A 1001 -7.45 -56.02 -10.29
CA ALA A 1001 -6.67 -57.16 -10.69
C ALA A 1001 -5.31 -56.64 -11.17
N ALA A 1002 -4.25 -56.98 -10.44
CA ALA A 1002 -2.89 -56.66 -10.86
C ALA A 1002 -2.40 -57.75 -11.82
N ASP A 1003 -2.44 -57.48 -13.13
CA ASP A 1003 -1.86 -58.37 -14.12
C ASP A 1003 -0.33 -58.37 -14.03
N THR A 1004 0.22 -59.52 -13.61
CA THR A 1004 1.64 -59.80 -13.60
C THR A 1004 2.13 -60.17 -15.00
N HIS A 1005 2.93 -59.30 -15.62
CA HIS A 1005 3.82 -59.70 -16.71
C HIS A 1005 5.27 -59.41 -16.36
N GLU A 1006 5.97 -60.44 -15.87
CA GLU A 1006 7.41 -60.43 -15.68
C GLU A 1006 8.15 -60.52 -17.03
N SER A 1007 9.29 -59.84 -17.12
CA SER A 1007 10.37 -60.17 -18.04
C SER A 1007 11.69 -60.09 -17.26
N PRO A 1008 12.50 -61.15 -17.21
CA PRO A 1008 13.54 -61.28 -16.18
C PRO A 1008 14.82 -60.51 -16.53
N LEU A 1009 15.42 -59.87 -15.52
CA LEU A 1009 16.78 -59.36 -15.58
C LEU A 1009 17.66 -60.12 -14.58
N ASN A 1010 18.72 -60.74 -15.11
CA ASN A 1010 19.71 -61.48 -14.33
C ASN A 1010 20.36 -60.59 -13.26
N LEU A 1011 20.33 -61.04 -12.01
CA LEU A 1011 21.33 -60.68 -11.00
C LEU A 1011 21.87 -61.97 -10.38
N THR A 1012 23.19 -62.04 -10.30
CA THR A 1012 23.96 -63.24 -9.97
C THR A 1012 23.99 -63.55 -8.47
N ASP A 1013 24.06 -64.84 -8.16
CA ASP A 1013 24.21 -65.38 -6.80
C ASP A 1013 25.29 -64.68 -5.96
N SER A 1014 24.96 -64.44 -4.68
CA SER A 1014 25.87 -64.82 -3.59
C SER A 1014 25.12 -65.10 -2.29
N SER A 1015 25.43 -66.26 -1.70
CA SER A 1015 25.08 -66.69 -0.33
C SER A 1015 23.60 -66.68 0.08
N MET A 1016 22.92 -67.80 -0.16
CA MET A 1016 22.07 -68.36 0.89
C MET A 1016 22.96 -68.99 1.98
N GLU A 1017 22.58 -68.85 3.24
CA GLU A 1017 22.74 -69.95 4.20
C GLU A 1017 21.37 -70.31 4.76
N GLN A 1018 21.09 -71.61 4.78
CA GLN A 1018 19.81 -72.17 5.18
C GLN A 1018 19.80 -72.40 6.69
N GLN A 1019 18.65 -72.21 7.34
CA GLN A 1019 18.09 -73.32 8.12
C GLN A 1019 16.57 -73.24 8.26
N GLN A 1020 16.01 -74.43 8.45
CA GLN A 1020 14.66 -74.80 8.07
C GLN A 1020 14.08 -75.66 9.20
N LYS A 1021 12.85 -75.38 9.63
CA LYS A 1021 11.95 -76.39 10.22
C LYS A 1021 10.51 -75.87 10.31
N ASP A 1022 9.63 -76.57 9.61
CA ASP A 1022 8.19 -76.37 9.59
C ASP A 1022 7.49 -77.01 10.81
N ASN A 1023 6.18 -76.77 10.87
CA ASN A 1023 5.14 -77.46 11.66
C ASN A 1023 5.01 -77.07 13.14
N ASP A 1024 4.23 -76.00 13.37
CA ASP A 1024 3.24 -75.96 14.45
C ASP A 1024 1.90 -75.53 13.84
N GLU A 1025 0.93 -76.44 13.81
CA GLU A 1025 -0.41 -76.23 13.25
C GLU A 1025 -1.46 -76.66 14.29
N ILE A 1026 -2.53 -75.86 14.44
CA ILE A 1026 -3.73 -76.11 15.29
C ILE A 1026 -3.54 -75.92 16.81
N ASP A 1027 -3.47 -74.65 17.27
CA ASP A 1027 -4.42 -74.06 18.26
C ASP A 1027 -3.94 -72.67 18.77
N ALA A 1028 -4.01 -71.63 17.93
CA ALA A 1028 -4.01 -70.20 18.34
C ALA A 1028 -4.30 -69.25 17.15
N LEU A 1029 -5.58 -68.95 16.87
CA LEU A 1029 -5.98 -67.94 15.88
C LEU A 1029 -7.19 -67.11 16.36
N GLU A 1030 -6.99 -66.36 17.45
CA GLU A 1030 -7.81 -65.19 17.82
C GLU A 1030 -6.91 -63.95 17.91
N GLU A 1031 -7.49 -62.78 17.63
CA GLU A 1031 -6.84 -61.47 17.41
C GLU A 1031 -5.94 -61.40 16.15
N VAL A 1032 -6.16 -60.53 15.14
CA VAL A 1032 -6.97 -59.30 15.06
C VAL A 1032 -7.79 -59.25 13.77
N ARG A 1033 -9.13 -59.10 13.89
CA ARG A 1033 -10.03 -58.88 12.73
C ARG A 1033 -11.35 -58.18 13.11
N LEU A 1034 -11.33 -56.88 13.47
CA LEU A 1034 -12.54 -56.10 13.81
C LEU A 1034 -12.35 -54.59 13.51
N ILE A 1035 -13.35 -53.79 13.11
CA ILE A 1035 -14.65 -54.06 12.46
C ILE A 1035 -15.16 -52.77 11.77
N ARG A 1036 -16.01 -52.89 10.73
CA ARG A 1036 -16.87 -51.79 10.24
C ARG A 1036 -18.26 -51.87 10.90
N GLY A 1037 -18.73 -50.78 11.52
CA GLY A 1037 -20.16 -50.41 11.47
C GLY A 1037 -20.96 -50.21 12.78
N ALA A 1038 -22.05 -49.44 12.60
CA ALA A 1038 -23.29 -49.35 13.41
C ALA A 1038 -23.38 -48.42 14.67
N ARG A 1039 -24.15 -47.32 14.48
CA ARG A 1039 -25.16 -46.69 15.37
C ARG A 1039 -24.91 -46.63 16.91
N SER A 1040 -24.76 -45.41 17.44
CA SER A 1040 -25.39 -45.01 18.72
C SER A 1040 -25.60 -43.48 18.85
N ARG A 1041 -26.37 -43.04 19.85
CA ARG A 1041 -26.94 -41.70 20.03
C ARG A 1041 -26.03 -40.71 20.78
N ARG A 1042 -26.05 -39.43 20.32
CA ARG A 1042 -25.84 -38.12 21.03
C ARG A 1042 -24.68 -37.96 22.05
N PRO A 1043 -24.12 -36.73 22.19
CA PRO A 1043 -22.77 -36.56 22.74
C PRO A 1043 -22.72 -36.35 24.27
N ARG A 1044 -21.55 -36.64 24.84
CA ARG A 1044 -21.03 -36.00 26.06
C ARG A 1044 -19.63 -35.43 25.78
N PHE A 1045 -19.59 -34.17 25.33
CA PHE A 1045 -18.37 -33.37 25.32
C PHE A 1045 -18.29 -32.57 26.62
N SER A 1046 -17.41 -32.99 27.53
CA SER A 1046 -16.98 -32.19 28.68
C SER A 1046 -15.70 -32.78 29.27
N VAL A 1047 -14.70 -31.91 29.53
CA VAL A 1047 -13.43 -32.21 30.21
C VAL A 1047 -12.39 -33.00 29.37
N MET A 1048 -11.79 -32.33 28.37
CA MET A 1048 -10.40 -32.55 27.93
C MET A 1048 -9.83 -31.27 27.29
N LEU A 1049 -9.66 -30.21 28.09
CA LEU A 1049 -8.92 -28.99 27.70
C LEU A 1049 -8.11 -28.49 28.90
N SER A 1050 -7.17 -29.33 29.36
CA SER A 1050 -6.25 -28.97 30.46
C SER A 1050 -4.94 -29.77 30.48
N SER A 1051 -4.44 -30.23 29.32
CA SER A 1051 -3.05 -30.68 29.16
C SER A 1051 -2.71 -31.03 27.69
N SER A 1052 -1.98 -30.16 27.01
CA SER A 1052 -1.33 -30.51 25.73
C SER A 1052 0.04 -29.82 25.62
N LYS A 1053 1.03 -30.36 26.34
CA LYS A 1053 2.44 -30.16 25.98
C LYS A 1053 2.73 -31.05 24.77
N SER A 1054 2.93 -30.48 23.60
CA SER A 1054 3.41 -31.19 22.42
C SER A 1054 4.92 -31.45 22.53
N GLY A 1055 5.30 -32.67 22.91
CA GLY A 1055 6.69 -33.11 22.87
C GLY A 1055 7.00 -33.80 21.54
N PHE A 1056 7.85 -33.20 20.71
CA PHE A 1056 8.51 -33.90 19.62
C PHE A 1056 9.77 -34.60 20.17
N GLY A 1057 9.81 -35.92 20.08
CA GLY A 1057 11.00 -36.71 20.40
C GLY A 1057 11.86 -36.88 19.14
N GLY A 1058 13.00 -36.20 19.09
CA GLY A 1058 14.00 -36.43 18.04
C GLY A 1058 14.89 -37.63 18.37
N ILE A 1059 15.15 -38.47 17.38
CA ILE A 1059 16.15 -39.55 17.47
C ILE A 1059 17.50 -38.95 17.06
N ASN A 1060 18.42 -38.81 18.02
CA ASN A 1060 19.82 -38.54 17.76
C ASN A 1060 20.65 -39.72 18.28
N ASP A 1061 21.18 -40.53 17.36
CA ASP A 1061 22.30 -41.42 17.66
C ASP A 1061 23.59 -40.60 17.71
N ILE A 1062 24.23 -40.55 18.88
CA ILE A 1062 25.69 -40.51 19.06
C ILE A 1062 25.97 -41.00 20.49
N ARG A 1063 26.72 -42.10 20.60
CA ARG A 1063 27.34 -42.57 21.85
C ARG A 1063 28.83 -42.26 21.83
N VAL A 1064 29.36 -41.61 22.87
CA VAL A 1064 30.73 -41.81 23.38
C VAL A 1064 30.68 -41.68 24.91
N PRO A 1065 31.36 -42.54 25.70
CA PRO A 1065 31.21 -42.59 27.16
C PRO A 1065 32.25 -41.77 27.94
N LEU A 1066 31.95 -41.59 29.25
CA LEU A 1066 32.66 -40.86 30.32
C LEU A 1066 32.46 -39.33 30.33
#